data_AF-A0A6L7TDG1-F1
#
_entry.id   AF-A0A6L7TDG1-F1
#
_cell.length_a   1.000
_cell.length_b   1.000
_cell.length_c   1.000
_cell.angle_alpha   90.00
_cell.angle_beta   90.00
_cell.angle_gamma   90.00
#
_symmetry.space_group_name_H-M   'P 1'
#
loop_
_entity.id
_entity.type
_entity.pdbx_description
1 polymer ?
#
loop_
_entity_poly.entity_id
_entity_poly.type
_entity_poly.pdbx_seq_one_letter_code
_entity_poly.pdbx_strand_id
1 'polypeptide(L)'
;MTIAERAEKLRKEIEYHNYRYHALDDPEISDLEYDQLFDELLDIEKSHPYLITPNSPTQRVGATPSETFQPVQHLQPMLSLDKSTSMDELKSWIQRNEALLDREIRELICEPKIDGVAVTLHYERGELIRAATRGDGTTGEDVTANVKTIQSVPLRLLGSSIPELVEIRGEIYIPLDKFAQFNDQARQRREPELRNPRNGAAGSLRQKDPKVTQGRPLSIYCHSIGHSSDDLVLRTHSSALEHCQDWGCRINPRIEVFDRIDECQLYIDQINSDRASLNYLIDGVVVKVNNFQDQRDLGQLTRQPRWAIAYKYPSSEARTKVLAVDWQVGRTGALTPVARLEPVFVDGVTVSNATLHNIDEIRRLGLKIGAEVVLRRAGDVIPQILRVISEGQQEVAIPTECPVCGSTASKDPDGVVIRCTERMLCSAQRKESIRHFASRGALDIEGLGDNTVNFLVDLDVVKSPLDLYRLTSDELATFERIGEPNSERITNAQKRIDKLAYEQYVLSLKIPHLKKAKLASFCTKFSPLSKLARASEEEVLEVLKDIEQHVVKEICAFLQKTFNNWDDLNALHQRVVQRYQQDGFSRYLKELKFPLIPRTSVRDIVDKYHSLESLQQATPQELLNVCSMELVDAEETLKKITLEKESSKYDQAKKLARFLREKRVSVLNNQQLASLVGTVSTLNSMLSVTESEVVELDGFDERLAARFIACLKYNLATKERIGEENAIQLATNIQKSKNTTFARFIFGLGIPEVGESTAQNLATRFRTLDALMNATLEDLLTVDDVGTVVSENICNFFANLKNRELVLALVDAGVSWPVEEEESASPLSGQTWVITGTLSIRRPEAAQILKQLGAKVASSVSKKTDVVVAGEAAGSKLTKALELGLKVLNSEEFDAFLKSNLPPDP
;
A
#
# COMPACT_ATOMS: atom_id res chain seq x y z
N MET A 1 12.59 -29.44 -49.74
CA MET A 1 12.08 -28.82 -48.51
C MET A 1 12.06 -27.32 -48.71
N THR A 2 10.91 -26.67 -48.56
CA THR A 2 10.80 -25.21 -48.65
C THR A 2 11.50 -24.55 -47.45
N ILE A 3 11.81 -23.26 -47.54
CA ILE A 3 12.42 -22.51 -46.40
C ILE A 3 11.48 -22.52 -45.18
N ALA A 4 10.17 -22.43 -45.41
CA ALA A 4 9.17 -22.55 -44.35
C ALA A 4 9.19 -23.94 -43.69
N GLU A 5 9.30 -25.01 -44.48
CA GLU A 5 9.46 -26.37 -43.95
C GLU A 5 10.78 -26.56 -43.19
N ARG A 6 11.88 -25.92 -43.62
CA ARG A 6 13.16 -25.94 -42.87
C ARG A 6 13.03 -25.23 -41.53
N ALA A 7 12.46 -24.03 -41.50
CA ALA A 7 12.26 -23.27 -40.26
C ALA A 7 11.42 -24.06 -39.26
N GLU A 8 10.33 -24.67 -39.72
CA GLU A 8 9.47 -25.51 -38.88
C GLU A 8 10.19 -26.76 -38.36
N LYS A 9 11.02 -27.40 -39.21
CA LYS A 9 11.84 -28.55 -38.80
C LYS A 9 12.87 -28.16 -37.75
N LEU A 10 13.59 -27.05 -37.94
CA LEU A 10 14.59 -26.54 -36.99
C LEU A 10 13.96 -26.20 -35.65
N ARG A 11 12.78 -25.57 -35.61
CA ARG A 11 12.06 -25.31 -34.35
C ARG A 11 11.77 -26.58 -33.57
N LYS A 12 11.32 -27.64 -34.27
CA LYS A 12 11.05 -28.94 -33.63
C LYS A 12 12.32 -29.62 -33.12
N GLU A 13 13.40 -29.59 -33.90
CA GLU A 13 14.70 -30.14 -33.50
C GLU A 13 15.26 -29.39 -32.27
N ILE A 14 15.22 -28.06 -32.28
CA ILE A 14 15.69 -27.23 -31.16
C ILE A 14 14.85 -27.47 -29.91
N GLU A 15 13.51 -27.49 -30.00
CA GLU A 15 12.68 -27.75 -28.82
C GLU A 15 12.85 -29.19 -28.29
N TYR A 16 13.06 -30.17 -29.16
CA TYR A 16 13.43 -31.53 -28.75
C TYR A 16 14.75 -31.54 -27.95
N HIS A 17 15.79 -30.86 -28.43
CA HIS A 17 17.07 -30.80 -27.72
C HIS A 17 16.99 -29.94 -26.45
N ASN A 18 16.18 -28.86 -26.45
CA ASN A 18 15.87 -28.11 -25.22
C ASN A 18 15.22 -29.01 -24.17
N TYR A 19 14.30 -29.87 -24.58
CA TYR A 19 13.68 -30.84 -23.68
C TYR A 19 14.70 -31.85 -23.13
N ARG A 20 15.50 -32.48 -24.00
CA ARG A 20 16.56 -33.43 -23.59
C ARG A 20 17.54 -32.80 -22.60
N TYR A 21 17.98 -31.56 -22.87
CA TYR A 21 18.92 -30.85 -22.02
C TYR A 21 18.28 -30.33 -20.73
N HIS A 22 17.17 -29.59 -20.80
CA HIS A 22 16.62 -28.83 -19.67
C HIS A 22 15.53 -29.56 -18.87
N ALA A 23 14.89 -30.59 -19.44
CA ALA A 23 13.86 -31.36 -18.76
C ALA A 23 14.37 -32.72 -18.31
N LEU A 24 15.13 -33.42 -19.16
CA LEU A 24 15.65 -34.77 -18.88
C LEU A 24 17.07 -34.76 -18.32
N ASP A 25 17.79 -33.63 -18.38
CA ASP A 25 19.19 -33.51 -18.00
C ASP A 25 20.09 -34.57 -18.72
N ASP A 26 19.75 -34.92 -19.97
CA ASP A 26 20.40 -35.96 -20.81
C ASP A 26 20.53 -35.49 -22.28
N PRO A 27 21.49 -34.60 -22.60
CA PRO A 27 21.65 -34.04 -23.94
C PRO A 27 22.25 -35.04 -24.95
N GLU A 28 21.71 -35.07 -26.17
CA GLU A 28 22.18 -35.95 -27.25
C GLU A 28 23.21 -35.31 -28.19
N ILE A 29 23.19 -33.98 -28.26
CA ILE A 29 24.08 -33.18 -29.11
C ILE A 29 24.92 -32.26 -28.26
N SER A 30 26.10 -31.90 -28.76
CA SER A 30 26.97 -30.93 -28.10
C SER A 30 26.41 -29.50 -28.19
N ASP A 31 26.85 -28.63 -27.28
CA ASP A 31 26.48 -27.20 -27.29
C ASP A 31 26.79 -26.53 -28.65
N LEU A 32 27.90 -26.94 -29.30
CA LEU A 32 28.29 -26.42 -30.62
C LEU A 32 27.30 -26.83 -31.72
N GLU A 33 26.81 -28.07 -31.69
CA GLU A 33 25.82 -28.56 -32.67
C GLU A 33 24.45 -27.90 -32.43
N TYR A 34 24.09 -27.66 -31.18
CA TYR A 34 22.89 -26.90 -30.83
C TYR A 34 22.96 -25.47 -31.35
N ASP A 35 24.07 -24.78 -31.10
CA ASP A 35 24.30 -23.41 -31.56
C ASP A 35 24.21 -23.30 -33.08
N GLN A 36 24.71 -24.30 -33.82
CA GLN A 36 24.57 -24.36 -35.29
C GLN A 36 23.11 -24.45 -35.74
N LEU A 37 22.28 -25.27 -35.09
CA LEU A 37 20.85 -25.36 -35.40
C LEU A 37 20.13 -24.04 -35.08
N PHE A 38 20.47 -23.43 -33.95
CA PHE A 38 19.88 -22.17 -33.50
C PHE A 38 20.26 -21.01 -34.42
N ASP A 39 21.54 -20.88 -34.80
CA ASP A 39 22.03 -19.87 -35.72
C ASP A 39 21.41 -20.03 -37.12
N GLU A 40 21.24 -21.26 -37.61
CA GLU A 40 20.55 -21.52 -38.88
C GLU A 40 19.09 -21.03 -38.84
N LEU A 41 18.37 -21.31 -37.75
CA LEU A 41 16.99 -20.82 -37.58
C LEU A 41 16.94 -19.29 -37.52
N LEU A 42 17.88 -18.69 -36.77
CA LEU A 42 18.00 -17.25 -36.62
C LEU A 42 18.26 -16.56 -37.97
N ASP A 43 19.12 -17.11 -38.81
CA ASP A 43 19.44 -16.57 -40.13
C ASP A 43 18.27 -16.71 -41.12
N ILE A 44 17.53 -17.83 -41.06
CA ILE A 44 16.30 -18.01 -41.84
C ILE A 44 15.27 -16.96 -41.46
N GLU A 45 15.04 -16.76 -40.16
CA GLU A 45 14.06 -15.80 -39.64
C GLU A 45 14.43 -14.35 -39.90
N LYS A 46 15.73 -13.99 -39.82
CA LYS A 46 16.22 -12.67 -40.24
C LYS A 46 15.97 -12.42 -41.73
N SER A 47 16.22 -13.43 -42.56
CA SER A 47 16.08 -13.32 -44.02
C SER A 47 14.63 -13.37 -44.48
N HIS A 48 13.75 -13.98 -43.69
CA HIS A 48 12.32 -14.15 -43.98
C HIS A 48 11.48 -13.76 -42.75
N PRO A 49 11.32 -12.46 -42.44
CA PRO A 49 10.67 -12.01 -41.20
C PRO A 49 9.22 -12.48 -41.04
N TYR A 50 8.51 -12.76 -42.15
CA TYR A 50 7.15 -13.30 -42.14
C TYR A 50 7.06 -14.74 -41.62
N LEU A 51 8.20 -15.44 -41.48
CA LEU A 51 8.27 -16.77 -40.88
C LEU A 51 8.43 -16.72 -39.36
N ILE A 52 8.76 -15.58 -38.76
CA ILE A 52 8.92 -15.45 -37.30
C ILE A 52 7.58 -15.73 -36.61
N THR A 53 7.58 -16.68 -35.67
CA THR A 53 6.42 -16.97 -34.83
C THR A 53 6.66 -16.53 -33.39
N PRO A 54 5.64 -16.08 -32.64
CA PRO A 54 5.80 -15.61 -31.24
C PRO A 54 6.35 -16.65 -30.25
N ASN A 55 6.41 -17.92 -30.63
CA ASN A 55 6.87 -19.05 -29.84
C ASN A 55 8.09 -19.74 -30.47
N SER A 56 8.69 -19.15 -31.50
CA SER A 56 9.97 -19.64 -32.00
C SER A 56 11.03 -19.59 -30.89
N PRO A 57 11.94 -20.57 -30.79
CA PRO A 57 13.00 -20.58 -29.77
C PRO A 57 13.84 -19.30 -29.76
N THR A 58 14.00 -18.65 -30.92
CA THR A 58 14.69 -17.36 -31.10
C THR A 58 13.95 -16.19 -30.43
N GLN A 59 12.64 -16.31 -30.21
CA GLN A 59 11.77 -15.29 -29.62
C GLN A 59 11.57 -15.47 -28.12
N ARG A 60 12.28 -16.42 -27.47
CA ARG A 60 12.36 -16.49 -26.00
C ARG A 60 12.85 -15.16 -25.39
N VAL A 61 13.50 -14.30 -26.19
CA VAL A 61 13.97 -12.96 -25.82
C VAL A 61 13.33 -11.92 -26.74
N GLY A 62 12.68 -10.90 -26.18
CA GLY A 62 12.19 -9.75 -26.97
C GLY A 62 10.87 -9.11 -26.52
N ALA A 63 10.17 -9.67 -25.53
CA ALA A 63 8.94 -9.07 -25.03
C ALA A 63 9.19 -7.67 -24.45
N THR A 64 8.36 -6.70 -24.84
CA THR A 64 8.41 -5.34 -24.32
C THR A 64 8.09 -5.35 -22.81
N PRO A 65 8.82 -4.60 -21.97
CA PRO A 65 8.50 -4.50 -20.55
C PRO A 65 7.04 -4.09 -20.35
N SER A 66 6.31 -4.84 -19.53
CA SER A 66 4.92 -4.51 -19.21
C SER A 66 4.87 -3.59 -18.00
N GLU A 67 3.98 -2.60 -18.01
CA GLU A 67 3.79 -1.71 -16.86
C GLU A 67 3.01 -2.37 -15.70
N THR A 68 2.16 -3.36 -16.02
CA THR A 68 1.20 -4.01 -15.11
C THR A 68 0.92 -5.47 -15.52
N PHE A 69 0.74 -6.35 -14.53
CA PHE A 69 0.23 -7.71 -14.77
C PHE A 69 -1.30 -7.67 -14.89
N GLN A 70 -1.83 -8.31 -15.94
CA GLN A 70 -3.28 -8.37 -16.17
C GLN A 70 -3.90 -9.52 -15.38
N PRO A 71 -5.12 -9.37 -14.84
CA PRO A 71 -5.83 -10.48 -14.22
C PRO A 71 -6.24 -11.51 -15.27
N VAL A 72 -6.05 -12.79 -14.95
CA VAL A 72 -6.43 -13.92 -15.82
C VAL A 72 -7.34 -14.85 -15.03
N GLN A 73 -8.57 -15.04 -15.52
CA GLN A 73 -9.45 -16.06 -14.96
C GLN A 73 -8.99 -17.45 -15.41
N HIS A 74 -8.86 -18.37 -14.45
CA HIS A 74 -8.49 -19.76 -14.72
C HIS A 74 -9.66 -20.51 -15.35
N LEU A 75 -9.39 -21.39 -16.33
CA LEU A 75 -10.44 -22.20 -16.98
C LEU A 75 -11.05 -23.20 -16.00
N GLN A 76 -10.21 -23.72 -15.11
CA GLN A 76 -10.62 -24.50 -13.96
C GLN A 76 -9.96 -23.92 -12.70
N PRO A 77 -10.65 -23.81 -11.56
CA PRO A 77 -10.04 -23.27 -10.34
C PRO A 77 -8.77 -24.02 -9.91
N MET A 78 -7.76 -23.27 -9.45
CA MET A 78 -6.57 -23.76 -8.77
C MET A 78 -6.81 -23.81 -7.26
N LEU A 79 -7.16 -24.98 -6.76
CA LEU A 79 -7.50 -25.19 -5.36
C LEU A 79 -6.26 -25.29 -4.47
N SER A 80 -6.45 -25.07 -3.16
CA SER A 80 -5.47 -25.47 -2.15
C SER A 80 -5.62 -26.95 -1.83
N LEU A 81 -4.56 -27.57 -1.31
CA LEU A 81 -4.65 -28.90 -0.72
C LEU A 81 -5.03 -28.82 0.76
N ASP A 82 -5.79 -29.80 1.23
CA ASP A 82 -5.89 -30.06 2.67
C ASP A 82 -4.54 -30.55 3.20
N LYS A 83 -4.34 -30.52 4.51
CA LYS A 83 -3.07 -30.89 5.14
C LYS A 83 -3.23 -32.04 6.13
N SER A 84 -2.25 -32.93 6.12
CA SER A 84 -2.00 -33.91 7.16
C SER A 84 -0.61 -33.67 7.76
N THR A 85 -0.46 -33.93 9.05
CA THR A 85 0.82 -33.86 9.79
C THR A 85 1.20 -35.20 10.41
N SER A 86 0.36 -36.22 10.27
CA SER A 86 0.59 -37.56 10.83
C SER A 86 0.01 -38.65 9.95
N MET A 87 0.50 -39.87 10.14
CA MET A 87 -0.02 -41.01 9.39
C MET A 87 -1.43 -41.42 9.77
N ASP A 88 -1.84 -41.18 11.01
CA ASP A 88 -3.20 -41.46 11.43
C ASP A 88 -4.20 -40.51 10.74
N GLU A 89 -3.84 -39.25 10.55
CA GLU A 89 -4.61 -38.29 9.76
C GLU A 89 -4.69 -38.71 8.28
N LEU A 90 -3.58 -39.19 7.70
CA LEU A 90 -3.56 -39.67 6.31
C LEU A 90 -4.41 -40.94 6.13
N LYS A 91 -4.31 -41.91 7.05
CA LYS A 91 -5.18 -43.10 7.09
C LYS A 91 -6.66 -42.74 7.19
N SER A 92 -6.97 -41.80 8.08
CA SER A 92 -8.34 -41.30 8.26
C SER A 92 -8.86 -40.58 7.01
N TRP A 93 -8.00 -39.90 6.26
CA TRP A 93 -8.36 -39.29 4.98
C TRP A 93 -8.73 -40.33 3.93
N ILE A 94 -7.96 -41.41 3.80
CA ILE A 94 -8.25 -42.52 2.88
C ILE A 94 -9.58 -43.19 3.23
N GLN A 95 -9.74 -43.60 4.50
CA GLN A 95 -10.96 -44.26 4.97
C GLN A 95 -12.22 -43.42 4.71
N ARG A 96 -12.14 -42.10 4.91
CA ARG A 96 -13.25 -41.19 4.60
C ARG A 96 -13.57 -41.16 3.11
N ASN A 97 -12.56 -41.18 2.24
CA ASN A 97 -12.76 -41.15 0.80
C ASN A 97 -13.29 -42.49 0.27
N GLU A 98 -12.80 -43.62 0.78
CA GLU A 98 -13.32 -44.95 0.44
C GLU A 98 -14.79 -45.10 0.85
N ALA A 99 -15.15 -44.60 2.04
CA ALA A 99 -16.54 -44.57 2.49
C ALA A 99 -17.45 -43.68 1.62
N LEU A 100 -16.91 -42.59 1.04
CA LEU A 100 -17.65 -41.74 0.11
C LEU A 100 -17.82 -42.38 -1.28
N LEU A 101 -16.84 -43.19 -1.70
CA LEU A 101 -16.86 -43.91 -2.99
C LEU A 101 -17.65 -45.22 -2.93
N ASP A 102 -17.90 -45.74 -1.73
CA ASP A 102 -18.42 -47.11 -1.49
C ASP A 102 -17.54 -48.20 -2.12
N ARG A 103 -16.22 -47.98 -2.12
CA ARG A 103 -15.19 -48.91 -2.61
C ARG A 103 -13.80 -48.51 -2.11
N GLU A 104 -12.90 -49.49 -2.07
CA GLU A 104 -11.48 -49.25 -1.76
C GLU A 104 -10.78 -48.46 -2.87
N ILE A 105 -9.89 -47.54 -2.48
CA ILE A 105 -9.03 -46.81 -3.41
C ILE A 105 -7.87 -47.73 -3.77
N ARG A 106 -7.76 -48.08 -5.05
CA ARG A 106 -6.77 -49.06 -5.52
C ARG A 106 -5.36 -48.53 -5.67
N GLU A 107 -5.23 -47.26 -6.09
CA GLU A 107 -3.95 -46.66 -6.45
C GLU A 107 -3.87 -45.23 -5.93
N LEU A 108 -2.74 -44.91 -5.30
CA LEU A 108 -2.37 -43.58 -4.84
C LEU A 108 -1.10 -43.17 -5.57
N ILE A 109 -1.05 -41.91 -6.00
CA ILE A 109 0.18 -41.32 -6.54
C ILE A 109 0.75 -40.35 -5.52
N CYS A 110 2.03 -40.49 -5.25
CA CYS A 110 2.79 -39.66 -4.32
C CYS A 110 3.85 -38.86 -5.07
N GLU A 111 3.96 -37.58 -4.74
CA GLU A 111 4.93 -36.68 -5.35
C GLU A 111 5.53 -35.73 -4.31
N PRO A 112 6.80 -35.31 -4.45
CA PRO A 112 7.38 -34.33 -3.54
C PRO A 112 6.63 -33.00 -3.64
N LYS A 113 6.26 -32.43 -2.49
CA LYS A 113 5.56 -31.14 -2.45
C LYS A 113 6.57 -30.00 -2.57
N ILE A 114 6.79 -29.55 -3.80
CA ILE A 114 7.76 -28.51 -4.14
C ILE A 114 7.38 -27.18 -3.47
N ASP A 115 8.37 -26.52 -2.87
CA ASP A 115 8.20 -25.20 -2.25
C ASP A 115 8.54 -24.09 -3.27
N GLY A 116 7.57 -23.76 -4.12
CA GLY A 116 7.73 -22.80 -5.21
C GLY A 116 6.54 -21.88 -5.42
N VAL A 117 6.20 -21.68 -6.69
CA VAL A 117 5.07 -20.86 -7.15
C VAL A 117 4.25 -21.60 -8.18
N ALA A 118 3.00 -21.91 -7.82
CA ALA A 118 2.04 -22.53 -8.71
C ALA A 118 1.69 -21.63 -9.91
N VAL A 119 1.72 -22.23 -11.10
CA VAL A 119 1.35 -21.61 -12.38
C VAL A 119 0.49 -22.53 -13.25
N THR A 120 -0.30 -21.92 -14.12
CA THR A 120 -0.98 -22.58 -15.24
C THR A 120 -0.29 -22.20 -16.55
N LEU A 121 -0.18 -23.15 -17.46
CA LEU A 121 0.37 -23.00 -18.81
C LEU A 121 -0.71 -23.43 -19.80
N HIS A 122 -1.20 -22.50 -20.62
CA HIS A 122 -2.25 -22.75 -21.60
C HIS A 122 -1.61 -22.92 -22.96
N TYR A 123 -1.81 -24.10 -23.54
CA TYR A 123 -1.36 -24.41 -24.89
C TYR A 123 -2.57 -24.52 -25.81
N GLU A 124 -2.53 -23.79 -26.92
CA GLU A 124 -3.53 -23.91 -27.98
C GLU A 124 -2.85 -24.51 -29.21
N ARG A 125 -3.35 -25.65 -29.68
CA ARG A 125 -2.76 -26.45 -30.78
C ARG A 125 -1.27 -26.73 -30.55
N GLY A 126 -0.92 -26.97 -29.29
CA GLY A 126 0.44 -27.23 -28.82
C GLY A 126 1.33 -26.00 -28.65
N GLU A 127 0.85 -24.79 -28.90
CA GLU A 127 1.63 -23.54 -28.77
C GLU A 127 1.30 -22.83 -27.45
N LEU A 128 2.31 -22.43 -26.66
CA LEU A 128 2.10 -21.71 -25.41
C LEU A 128 1.51 -20.32 -25.69
N ILE A 129 0.24 -20.13 -25.35
CA ILE A 129 -0.47 -18.86 -25.59
C ILE A 129 -0.58 -17.99 -24.33
N ARG A 130 -0.61 -18.60 -23.14
CA ARG A 130 -0.77 -17.89 -21.88
C ARG A 130 -0.17 -18.66 -20.72
N ALA A 131 0.38 -17.96 -19.75
CA ALA A 131 0.68 -18.50 -18.44
C ALA A 131 0.17 -17.56 -17.34
N ALA A 132 -0.37 -18.11 -16.26
CA ALA A 132 -0.89 -17.33 -15.15
C ALA A 132 -0.41 -17.86 -13.80
N THR A 133 -0.19 -16.96 -12.84
CA THR A 133 0.02 -17.35 -11.44
C THR A 133 -1.29 -17.84 -10.83
N ARG A 134 -1.22 -18.57 -9.71
CA ARG A 134 -2.43 -19.01 -9.00
C ARG A 134 -3.38 -17.87 -8.57
N GLY A 135 -2.83 -16.76 -8.07
CA GLY A 135 -3.61 -15.67 -7.46
C GLY A 135 -4.52 -16.16 -6.32
N ASP A 136 -5.83 -15.84 -6.38
CA ASP A 136 -6.80 -16.29 -5.37
C ASP A 136 -7.33 -17.72 -5.59
N GLY A 137 -6.88 -18.38 -6.65
CA GLY A 137 -7.32 -19.71 -7.09
C GLY A 137 -8.38 -19.69 -8.18
N THR A 138 -9.06 -18.57 -8.40
CA THR A 138 -10.00 -18.35 -9.51
C THR A 138 -9.44 -17.37 -10.54
N THR A 139 -8.73 -16.35 -10.07
CA THR A 139 -8.09 -15.32 -10.87
C THR A 139 -6.62 -15.23 -10.50
N GLY A 140 -5.77 -15.36 -11.51
CA GLY A 140 -4.33 -15.24 -11.48
C GLY A 140 -3.82 -13.93 -12.09
N GLU A 141 -2.50 -13.78 -12.12
CA GLU A 141 -1.81 -12.72 -12.87
C GLU A 141 -1.18 -13.31 -14.13
N ASP A 142 -1.35 -12.65 -15.29
CA ASP A 142 -0.68 -13.02 -16.54
C ASP A 142 0.83 -12.86 -16.40
N VAL A 143 1.56 -13.97 -16.45
CA VAL A 143 3.02 -14.01 -16.40
C VAL A 143 3.61 -14.66 -17.64
N THR A 144 2.87 -14.66 -18.75
CA THR A 144 3.24 -15.34 -20.01
C THR A 144 4.63 -14.95 -20.49
N ALA A 145 4.91 -13.65 -20.54
CA ALA A 145 6.21 -13.15 -21.01
C ALA A 145 7.39 -13.63 -20.13
N ASN A 146 7.17 -13.74 -18.83
CA ASN A 146 8.19 -14.15 -17.86
C ASN A 146 8.38 -15.68 -17.86
N VAL A 147 7.28 -16.43 -17.99
CA VAL A 147 7.32 -17.89 -18.11
C VAL A 147 8.03 -18.33 -19.38
N LYS A 148 7.86 -17.61 -20.50
CA LYS A 148 8.56 -17.88 -21.76
C LYS A 148 10.09 -17.81 -21.64
N THR A 149 10.63 -17.13 -20.64
CA THR A 149 12.09 -17.06 -20.43
C THR A 149 12.64 -18.26 -19.66
N ILE A 150 11.78 -19.14 -19.12
CA ILE A 150 12.19 -20.30 -18.33
C ILE A 150 12.51 -21.45 -19.28
N GLN A 151 13.77 -21.91 -19.28
CA GLN A 151 14.23 -22.90 -20.26
C GLN A 151 13.52 -24.26 -20.16
N SER A 152 13.15 -24.68 -18.95
CA SER A 152 12.43 -25.95 -18.73
C SER A 152 10.93 -25.88 -19.07
N VAL A 153 10.42 -24.73 -19.49
CA VAL A 153 9.06 -24.60 -20.04
C VAL A 153 9.12 -24.82 -21.56
N PRO A 154 8.39 -25.80 -22.12
CA PRO A 154 8.28 -25.95 -23.56
C PRO A 154 7.46 -24.78 -24.12
N LEU A 155 7.97 -24.08 -25.13
CA LEU A 155 7.16 -23.08 -25.84
C LEU A 155 6.16 -23.74 -26.77
N ARG A 156 6.51 -24.95 -27.23
CA ARG A 156 5.68 -25.80 -28.05
C ARG A 156 5.73 -27.23 -27.54
N LEU A 157 4.56 -27.83 -27.38
CA LEU A 157 4.42 -29.23 -27.00
C LEU A 157 4.92 -30.16 -28.12
N LEU A 158 5.60 -31.22 -27.72
CA LEU A 158 6.15 -32.25 -28.60
C LEU A 158 5.14 -33.38 -28.84
N GLY A 159 5.36 -34.17 -29.89
CA GLY A 159 4.59 -35.39 -30.15
C GLY A 159 3.25 -35.21 -30.86
N SER A 160 2.39 -36.22 -30.70
CA SER A 160 1.06 -36.32 -31.32
C SER A 160 -0.04 -36.35 -30.26
N SER A 161 -1.31 -36.22 -30.69
CA SER A 161 -2.48 -36.28 -29.79
C SER A 161 -2.53 -35.15 -28.75
N ILE A 162 -2.02 -33.96 -29.11
CA ILE A 162 -2.16 -32.75 -28.30
C ILE A 162 -3.58 -32.18 -28.54
N PRO A 163 -4.37 -31.89 -27.48
CA PRO A 163 -5.68 -31.28 -27.62
C PRO A 163 -5.64 -29.92 -28.32
N GLU A 164 -6.78 -29.47 -28.85
CA GLU A 164 -6.87 -28.10 -29.37
C GLU A 164 -6.55 -27.05 -28.30
N LEU A 165 -6.98 -27.26 -27.05
CA LEU A 165 -6.62 -26.44 -25.90
C LEU A 165 -6.32 -27.34 -24.70
N VAL A 166 -5.16 -27.16 -24.07
CA VAL A 166 -4.80 -27.86 -22.83
C VAL A 166 -4.14 -26.92 -21.82
N GLU A 167 -4.57 -27.01 -20.56
CA GLU A 167 -3.98 -26.32 -19.42
C GLU A 167 -3.09 -27.31 -18.65
N ILE A 168 -1.78 -27.04 -18.61
CA ILE A 168 -0.82 -27.79 -17.80
C ILE A 168 -0.49 -26.98 -16.55
N ARG A 169 -0.50 -27.61 -15.38
CA ARG A 169 -0.18 -26.95 -14.10
C ARG A 169 1.16 -27.44 -13.58
N GLY A 170 1.92 -26.52 -13.02
CA GLY A 170 3.22 -26.82 -12.45
C GLY A 170 3.62 -25.85 -11.35
N GLU A 171 4.73 -26.19 -10.70
CA GLU A 171 5.35 -25.38 -9.65
C GLU A 171 6.69 -24.85 -10.18
N ILE A 172 6.79 -23.52 -10.30
CA ILE A 172 8.07 -22.85 -10.61
C ILE A 172 8.88 -22.73 -9.33
N TYR A 173 10.13 -23.16 -9.37
CA TYR A 173 11.05 -23.15 -8.24
C TYR A 173 12.45 -22.71 -8.68
N ILE A 174 13.36 -22.55 -7.71
CA ILE A 174 14.78 -22.32 -7.97
C ILE A 174 15.58 -23.53 -7.47
N PRO A 175 16.36 -24.21 -8.32
CA PRO A 175 17.29 -25.25 -7.87
C PRO A 175 18.31 -24.71 -6.86
N LEU A 176 18.64 -25.48 -5.83
CA LEU A 176 19.46 -25.01 -4.70
C LEU A 176 20.89 -24.67 -5.08
N ASP A 177 21.50 -25.47 -5.95
CA ASP A 177 22.81 -25.22 -6.53
C ASP A 177 22.84 -23.90 -7.33
N LYS A 178 21.84 -23.68 -8.18
CA LYS A 178 21.73 -22.45 -8.99
C LYS A 178 21.38 -21.24 -8.13
N PHE A 179 20.60 -21.42 -7.07
CA PHE A 179 20.34 -20.37 -6.08
C PHE A 179 21.63 -19.92 -5.40
N ALA A 180 22.45 -20.88 -4.95
CA ALA A 180 23.74 -20.60 -4.31
C ALA A 180 24.67 -19.89 -5.29
N GLN A 181 24.82 -20.40 -6.52
CA GLN A 181 25.62 -19.79 -7.57
C GLN A 181 25.14 -18.36 -7.90
N PHE A 182 23.84 -18.15 -8.02
CA PHE A 182 23.27 -16.82 -8.28
C PHE A 182 23.61 -15.84 -7.16
N ASN A 183 23.40 -16.24 -5.90
CA ASN A 183 23.72 -15.39 -4.76
C ASN A 183 25.23 -15.14 -4.62
N ASP A 184 26.08 -16.12 -4.92
CA ASP A 184 27.53 -15.93 -4.97
C ASP A 184 27.94 -14.90 -6.04
N GLN A 185 27.37 -14.99 -7.24
CA GLN A 185 27.59 -14.00 -8.29
C GLN A 185 27.05 -12.62 -7.89
N ALA A 186 25.87 -12.55 -7.28
CA ALA A 186 25.29 -11.30 -6.78
C ALA A 186 26.19 -10.69 -5.70
N ARG A 187 26.73 -11.49 -4.77
CA ARG A 187 27.71 -11.04 -3.76
C ARG A 187 28.98 -10.49 -4.40
N GLN A 188 29.52 -11.18 -5.40
CA GLN A 188 30.70 -10.74 -6.13
C GLN A 188 30.45 -9.42 -6.88
N ARG A 189 29.26 -9.25 -7.46
CA ARG A 189 28.82 -8.04 -8.17
C ARG A 189 28.28 -6.94 -7.24
N ARG A 190 28.14 -7.21 -5.95
CA ARG A 190 27.51 -6.34 -4.94
C ARG A 190 26.07 -5.96 -5.26
N GLU A 191 25.33 -6.89 -5.85
CA GLU A 191 23.90 -6.80 -6.13
C GLU A 191 23.06 -7.44 -5.00
N PRO A 192 21.76 -7.11 -4.88
CA PRO A 192 20.89 -7.74 -3.91
C PRO A 192 20.74 -9.26 -4.14
N GLU A 193 21.02 -10.04 -3.10
CA GLU A 193 20.82 -11.49 -3.07
C GLU A 193 19.33 -11.86 -3.01
N LEU A 194 19.00 -13.06 -3.51
CA LEU A 194 17.70 -13.67 -3.28
C LEU A 194 17.64 -14.20 -1.84
N ARG A 195 16.58 -13.87 -1.10
CA ARG A 195 16.48 -14.19 0.34
C ARG A 195 16.35 -15.69 0.63
N ASN A 196 15.46 -16.37 -0.07
CA ASN A 196 15.29 -17.82 -0.03
C ASN A 196 14.75 -18.31 -1.37
N PRO A 197 14.85 -19.61 -1.69
CA PRO A 197 14.44 -20.14 -2.99
C PRO A 197 12.97 -19.86 -3.35
N ARG A 198 12.03 -20.03 -2.42
CA ARG A 198 10.59 -19.83 -2.68
C ARG A 198 10.23 -18.36 -2.99
N ASN A 199 10.61 -17.45 -2.10
CA ASN A 199 10.39 -16.01 -2.29
C ASN A 199 11.21 -15.48 -3.46
N GLY A 200 12.40 -16.05 -3.66
CA GLY A 200 13.23 -15.80 -4.83
C GLY A 200 12.51 -16.18 -6.12
N ALA A 201 11.86 -17.34 -6.17
CA ALA A 201 11.09 -17.80 -7.32
C ALA A 201 9.92 -16.86 -7.61
N ALA A 202 9.11 -16.54 -6.59
CA ALA A 202 7.98 -15.62 -6.72
C ALA A 202 8.38 -14.21 -7.18
N GLY A 203 9.41 -13.64 -6.55
CA GLY A 203 9.94 -12.35 -6.94
C GLY A 203 10.52 -12.37 -8.36
N SER A 204 11.26 -13.41 -8.71
CA SER A 204 11.87 -13.58 -10.03
C SER A 204 10.84 -13.75 -11.14
N LEU A 205 9.73 -14.44 -10.87
CA LEU A 205 8.65 -14.65 -11.82
C LEU A 205 7.80 -13.39 -12.01
N ARG A 206 7.67 -12.53 -10.99
CA ARG A 206 6.85 -11.32 -11.04
C ARG A 206 7.67 -10.06 -11.35
N GLN A 207 8.49 -10.12 -12.39
CA GLN A 207 9.24 -8.96 -12.89
C GLN A 207 8.49 -8.27 -14.03
N LYS A 208 8.47 -6.94 -14.02
CA LYS A 208 7.84 -6.14 -15.10
C LYS A 208 8.59 -6.25 -16.42
N ASP A 209 9.91 -6.38 -16.33
CA ASP A 209 10.77 -6.67 -17.47
C ASP A 209 11.14 -8.17 -17.47
N PRO A 210 10.65 -8.96 -18.45
CA PRO A 210 10.98 -10.37 -18.59
C PRO A 210 12.47 -10.65 -18.69
N LYS A 211 13.29 -9.68 -19.15
CA LYS A 211 14.76 -9.83 -19.18
C LYS A 211 15.35 -10.00 -17.80
N VAL A 212 14.72 -9.42 -16.77
CA VAL A 212 15.14 -9.65 -15.39
C VAL A 212 14.84 -11.09 -14.99
N THR A 213 13.66 -11.62 -15.34
CA THR A 213 13.30 -13.04 -15.07
C THR A 213 14.25 -14.00 -15.79
N GLN A 214 14.65 -13.70 -17.03
CA GLN A 214 15.60 -14.50 -17.80
C GLN A 214 16.94 -14.68 -17.08
N GLY A 215 17.44 -13.63 -16.41
CA GLY A 215 18.67 -13.69 -15.62
C GLY A 215 18.54 -14.47 -14.31
N ARG A 216 17.34 -14.97 -13.98
CA ARG A 216 17.07 -15.72 -12.73
C ARG A 216 17.04 -17.21 -13.02
N PRO A 217 17.60 -18.05 -12.13
CA PRO A 217 17.69 -19.48 -12.32
C PRO A 217 16.37 -20.21 -12.01
N LEU A 218 15.28 -19.81 -12.68
CA LEU A 218 13.98 -20.47 -12.52
C LEU A 218 13.96 -21.82 -13.25
N SER A 219 13.23 -22.78 -12.68
CA SER A 219 12.84 -24.03 -13.33
C SER A 219 11.40 -24.39 -12.95
N ILE A 220 10.81 -25.37 -13.63
CA ILE A 220 9.44 -25.84 -13.38
C ILE A 220 9.40 -27.37 -13.27
N TYR A 221 8.51 -27.88 -12.42
CA TYR A 221 7.98 -29.24 -12.53
C TYR A 221 6.46 -29.19 -12.73
N CYS A 222 5.98 -29.87 -13.77
CA CYS A 222 4.56 -30.04 -14.05
C CYS A 222 3.99 -31.19 -13.21
N HIS A 223 2.80 -31.02 -12.66
CA HIS A 223 2.21 -31.96 -11.69
C HIS A 223 0.76 -32.34 -11.97
N SER A 224 0.10 -31.72 -12.96
CA SER A 224 -1.26 -32.09 -13.37
C SER A 224 -1.69 -31.42 -14.68
N ILE A 225 -2.68 -31.99 -15.34
CA ILE A 225 -3.47 -31.34 -16.38
C ILE A 225 -4.72 -30.73 -15.72
N GLY A 226 -5.04 -29.48 -16.06
CA GLY A 226 -6.25 -28.78 -15.67
C GLY A 226 -7.36 -29.01 -16.70
N HIS A 227 -7.75 -27.94 -17.40
CA HIS A 227 -8.71 -28.02 -18.51
C HIS A 227 -8.09 -28.65 -19.78
N SER A 228 -8.91 -29.40 -20.52
CA SER A 228 -8.64 -29.87 -21.89
C SER A 228 -9.90 -29.69 -22.72
N SER A 229 -9.78 -29.20 -23.97
CA SER A 229 -10.92 -29.07 -24.90
C SER A 229 -11.43 -30.41 -25.40
N ASP A 230 -10.50 -31.35 -25.56
CA ASP A 230 -10.78 -32.66 -26.11
C ASP A 230 -10.96 -33.62 -24.93
N ASP A 231 -11.82 -34.62 -25.10
CA ASP A 231 -11.96 -35.76 -24.18
C ASP A 231 -10.69 -36.61 -24.28
N LEU A 232 -9.58 -36.11 -23.73
CA LEU A 232 -8.42 -36.93 -23.41
C LEU A 232 -8.94 -38.06 -22.52
N VAL A 233 -8.84 -39.30 -23.00
CA VAL A 233 -9.26 -40.48 -22.23
C VAL A 233 -8.19 -40.78 -21.17
N LEU A 234 -8.10 -39.89 -20.18
CA LEU A 234 -7.20 -40.02 -19.04
C LEU A 234 -7.89 -40.90 -17.99
N ARG A 235 -7.36 -42.10 -17.79
CA ARG A 235 -7.86 -43.01 -16.74
C ARG A 235 -7.23 -42.70 -15.40
N THR A 236 -5.94 -42.37 -15.39
CA THR A 236 -5.17 -42.15 -14.17
C THR A 236 -4.34 -40.87 -14.23
N HIS A 237 -4.06 -40.30 -13.07
CA HIS A 237 -3.20 -39.14 -12.90
C HIS A 237 -1.78 -39.44 -13.39
N SER A 238 -1.27 -40.65 -13.16
CA SER A 238 -0.01 -41.12 -13.73
C SER A 238 0.01 -41.05 -15.26
N SER A 239 -1.03 -41.51 -15.95
CA SER A 239 -1.12 -41.43 -17.42
C SER A 239 -1.17 -39.98 -17.92
N ALA A 240 -1.76 -39.06 -17.15
CA ALA A 240 -1.72 -37.63 -17.48
C ALA A 240 -0.31 -37.03 -17.35
N LEU A 241 0.48 -37.48 -16.37
CA LEU A 241 1.87 -37.06 -16.22
C LEU A 241 2.76 -37.64 -17.31
N GLU A 242 2.53 -38.89 -17.72
CA GLU A 242 3.17 -39.51 -18.89
C GLU A 242 2.89 -38.69 -20.16
N HIS A 243 1.64 -38.30 -20.40
CA HIS A 243 1.31 -37.40 -21.51
C HIS A 243 2.01 -36.04 -21.42
N CYS A 244 2.04 -35.41 -20.24
CA CYS A 244 2.82 -34.19 -20.04
C CYS A 244 4.30 -34.41 -20.42
N GLN A 245 4.88 -35.53 -19.98
CA GLN A 245 6.27 -35.87 -20.27
C GLN A 245 6.51 -36.09 -21.77
N ASP A 246 5.64 -36.84 -22.44
CA ASP A 246 5.66 -37.08 -23.89
C ASP A 246 5.54 -35.77 -24.68
N TRP A 247 4.78 -34.81 -24.15
CA TRP A 247 4.63 -33.47 -24.72
C TRP A 247 5.80 -32.53 -24.43
N GLY A 248 6.86 -33.02 -23.78
CA GLY A 248 8.05 -32.22 -23.50
C GLY A 248 7.99 -31.40 -22.20
N CYS A 249 7.02 -31.67 -21.32
CA CYS A 249 6.97 -31.02 -20.02
C CYS A 249 7.86 -31.74 -19.01
N ARG A 250 8.60 -30.98 -18.20
CA ARG A 250 9.43 -31.52 -17.11
C ARG A 250 8.53 -32.00 -15.96
N ILE A 251 8.52 -33.29 -15.64
CA ILE A 251 7.86 -33.87 -14.46
C ILE A 251 8.91 -34.25 -13.39
N ASN A 252 8.50 -34.34 -12.13
CA ASN A 252 9.43 -34.69 -11.06
C ASN A 252 9.82 -36.18 -11.13
N PRO A 253 11.11 -36.54 -11.12
CA PRO A 253 11.55 -37.94 -11.29
C PRO A 253 11.27 -38.83 -10.06
N ARG A 254 10.85 -38.25 -8.94
CA ARG A 254 10.52 -38.97 -7.69
C ARG A 254 9.01 -39.23 -7.56
N ILE A 255 8.23 -39.12 -8.63
CA ILE A 255 6.80 -39.44 -8.59
C ILE A 255 6.64 -40.95 -8.67
N GLU A 256 5.87 -41.53 -7.75
CA GLU A 256 5.64 -42.97 -7.67
C GLU A 256 4.17 -43.28 -7.39
N VAL A 257 3.70 -44.43 -7.88
CA VAL A 257 2.33 -44.95 -7.69
C VAL A 257 2.40 -46.16 -6.76
N PHE A 258 1.47 -46.22 -5.81
CA PHE A 258 1.40 -47.22 -4.76
C PHE A 258 -0.01 -47.79 -4.66
N ASP A 259 -0.11 -49.09 -4.40
CA ASP A 259 -1.40 -49.78 -4.22
C ASP A 259 -1.86 -49.77 -2.76
N ARG A 260 -0.94 -49.45 -1.84
CA ARG A 260 -1.16 -49.53 -0.40
C ARG A 260 -0.65 -48.29 0.33
N ILE A 261 -1.39 -47.88 1.35
CA ILE A 261 -0.98 -46.74 2.20
C ILE A 261 0.33 -47.03 2.95
N ASP A 262 0.61 -48.28 3.31
CA ASP A 262 1.84 -48.65 4.00
C ASP A 262 3.08 -48.36 3.13
N GLU A 263 2.95 -48.49 1.80
CA GLU A 263 4.00 -48.15 0.84
C GLU A 263 4.13 -46.63 0.67
N CYS A 264 3.01 -45.91 0.69
CA CYS A 264 3.01 -44.45 0.72
C CYS A 264 3.78 -43.93 1.95
N GLN A 265 3.66 -44.59 3.11
CA GLN A 265 4.42 -44.22 4.31
C GLN A 265 5.93 -44.40 4.11
N LEU A 266 6.34 -45.55 3.54
CA LEU A 266 7.75 -45.79 3.24
C LEU A 266 8.32 -44.73 2.30
N TYR A 267 7.55 -44.35 1.28
CA TYR A 267 7.90 -43.26 0.37
C TYR A 267 8.00 -41.91 1.10
N ILE A 268 7.03 -41.56 1.95
CA ILE A 268 7.04 -40.31 2.73
C ILE A 268 8.27 -40.24 3.62
N ASP A 269 8.64 -41.33 4.28
CA ASP A 269 9.82 -41.42 5.14
C ASP A 269 11.11 -41.33 4.31
N GLN A 270 11.16 -41.98 3.16
CA GLN A 270 12.30 -41.93 2.24
C GLN A 270 12.52 -40.50 1.71
N ILE A 271 11.48 -39.82 1.22
CA ILE A 271 11.58 -38.44 0.74
C ILE A 271 11.99 -37.48 1.87
N ASN A 272 11.56 -37.75 3.12
CA ASN A 272 11.98 -36.95 4.27
C ASN A 272 13.47 -37.12 4.56
N SER A 273 13.97 -38.37 4.50
CA SER A 273 15.39 -38.68 4.66
C SER A 273 16.23 -38.07 3.54
N ASP A 274 15.76 -38.17 2.30
CA ASP A 274 16.43 -37.64 1.11
C ASP A 274 16.35 -36.12 1.01
N ARG A 275 15.52 -35.44 1.83
CA ARG A 275 15.20 -34.00 1.73
C ARG A 275 16.43 -33.11 1.63
N ALA A 276 17.48 -33.41 2.38
CA ALA A 276 18.72 -32.63 2.39
C ALA A 276 19.59 -32.83 1.13
N SER A 277 19.39 -33.93 0.40
CA SER A 277 20.10 -34.27 -0.84
C SER A 277 19.39 -33.76 -2.10
N LEU A 278 18.11 -33.37 -1.98
CA LEU A 278 17.36 -32.82 -3.10
C LEU A 278 17.92 -31.47 -3.51
N ASN A 279 18.06 -31.24 -4.81
CA ASN A 279 18.48 -29.96 -5.37
C ASN A 279 17.33 -28.93 -5.42
N TYR A 280 16.28 -29.10 -4.63
CA TYR A 280 15.12 -28.22 -4.56
C TYR A 280 14.44 -28.36 -3.20
N LEU A 281 13.79 -27.29 -2.74
CA LEU A 281 13.07 -27.32 -1.48
C LEU A 281 11.72 -28.02 -1.61
N ILE A 282 11.40 -28.81 -0.60
CA ILE A 282 10.09 -29.42 -0.39
C ILE A 282 9.61 -29.15 1.04
N ASP A 283 8.30 -29.02 1.22
CA ASP A 283 7.64 -28.87 2.52
C ASP A 283 6.80 -30.09 2.92
N GLY A 284 6.86 -31.16 2.13
CA GLY A 284 6.10 -32.38 2.36
C GLY A 284 6.02 -33.28 1.13
N VAL A 285 5.01 -34.13 1.12
CA VAL A 285 4.59 -34.98 -0.02
C VAL A 285 3.12 -34.68 -0.32
N VAL A 286 2.74 -34.66 -1.59
CA VAL A 286 1.34 -34.65 -2.00
C VAL A 286 0.93 -36.09 -2.31
N VAL A 287 -0.16 -36.53 -1.71
CA VAL A 287 -0.78 -37.84 -1.96
C VAL A 287 -2.10 -37.59 -2.68
N LYS A 288 -2.30 -38.24 -3.83
CA LYS A 288 -3.52 -38.10 -4.64
C LYS A 288 -4.10 -39.48 -4.96
N VAL A 289 -5.42 -39.56 -5.08
CA VAL A 289 -6.10 -40.71 -5.68
C VAL A 289 -5.71 -40.76 -7.16
N ASN A 290 -5.14 -41.87 -7.62
CA ASN A 290 -4.61 -41.95 -8.98
C ASN A 290 -5.72 -41.98 -10.03
N ASN A 291 -6.86 -42.63 -9.77
CA ASN A 291 -7.93 -42.78 -10.75
C ASN A 291 -8.78 -41.50 -10.94
N PHE A 292 -8.92 -41.01 -12.17
CA PHE A 292 -9.67 -39.78 -12.47
C PHE A 292 -11.19 -39.91 -12.31
N GLN A 293 -11.76 -41.11 -12.46
CA GLN A 293 -13.18 -41.31 -12.19
C GLN A 293 -13.44 -41.17 -10.69
N ASP A 294 -12.58 -41.76 -9.85
CA ASP A 294 -12.69 -41.62 -8.40
C ASP A 294 -12.46 -40.15 -7.95
N GLN A 295 -11.52 -39.43 -8.58
CA GLN A 295 -11.37 -37.98 -8.33
C GLN A 295 -12.65 -37.19 -8.64
N ARG A 296 -13.33 -37.51 -9.76
CA ARG A 296 -14.59 -36.88 -10.17
C ARG A 296 -15.73 -37.22 -9.22
N ASP A 297 -15.84 -38.49 -8.82
CA ASP A 297 -16.88 -38.97 -7.89
C ASP A 297 -16.69 -38.37 -6.48
N LEU A 298 -15.45 -38.23 -6.01
CA LEU A 298 -15.12 -37.57 -4.74
C LEU A 298 -15.36 -36.05 -4.78
N GLY A 299 -15.07 -35.41 -5.92
CA GLY A 299 -15.22 -33.97 -6.10
C GLY A 299 -14.37 -33.14 -5.13
N GLN A 300 -14.91 -32.00 -4.70
CA GLN A 300 -14.19 -31.01 -3.90
C GLN A 300 -15.06 -30.42 -2.77
N LEU A 301 -14.39 -29.83 -1.78
CA LEU A 301 -14.97 -28.90 -0.82
C LEU A 301 -14.79 -27.46 -1.32
N THR A 302 -15.23 -26.46 -0.54
CA THR A 302 -15.22 -25.04 -0.94
C THR A 302 -13.89 -24.54 -1.53
N ARG A 303 -12.74 -25.03 -1.04
CA ARG A 303 -11.40 -24.57 -1.48
C ARG A 303 -10.37 -25.68 -1.68
N GLN A 304 -10.74 -26.94 -1.56
CA GLN A 304 -9.81 -28.07 -1.58
C GLN A 304 -10.42 -29.32 -2.22
N PRO A 305 -9.65 -30.09 -3.02
CA PRO A 305 -10.11 -31.37 -3.54
C PRO A 305 -10.21 -32.38 -2.39
N ARG A 306 -11.19 -33.30 -2.47
CA ARG A 306 -11.25 -34.42 -1.50
C ARG A 306 -10.21 -35.50 -1.81
N TRP A 307 -9.87 -35.63 -3.08
CA TRP A 307 -9.03 -36.67 -3.65
C TRP A 307 -7.51 -36.38 -3.61
N ALA A 308 -7.07 -35.26 -3.02
CA ALA A 308 -5.66 -34.97 -2.79
C ALA A 308 -5.41 -34.31 -1.44
N ILE A 309 -4.28 -34.65 -0.81
CA ILE A 309 -3.87 -34.12 0.50
C ILE A 309 -2.36 -33.89 0.53
N ALA A 310 -1.93 -32.83 1.22
CA ALA A 310 -0.51 -32.56 1.47
C ALA A 310 -0.10 -33.12 2.84
N TYR A 311 0.73 -34.15 2.84
CA TYR A 311 1.43 -34.61 4.04
C TYR A 311 2.60 -33.68 4.32
N LYS A 312 2.49 -32.82 5.33
CA LYS A 312 3.53 -31.87 5.71
C LYS A 312 4.50 -32.50 6.70
N TYR A 313 5.80 -32.33 6.43
CA TYR A 313 6.81 -32.70 7.41
C TYR A 313 6.74 -31.77 8.63
N PRO A 314 7.12 -32.26 9.82
CA PRO A 314 7.28 -31.40 10.97
C PRO A 314 8.26 -30.28 10.63
N SER A 315 7.82 -29.02 10.78
CA SER A 315 8.71 -27.87 10.62
C SER A 315 9.90 -28.01 11.55
N SER A 316 11.10 -27.66 11.07
CA SER A 316 12.32 -27.84 11.85
C SER A 316 12.22 -27.02 13.14
N GLU A 317 12.33 -27.69 14.28
CA GLU A 317 12.41 -27.02 15.57
C GLU A 317 13.83 -26.45 15.75
N ALA A 318 13.92 -25.18 16.12
CA ALA A 318 15.19 -24.55 16.45
C ALA A 318 15.15 -24.02 17.88
N ARG A 319 16.30 -24.10 18.55
CA ARG A 319 16.47 -23.59 19.91
C ARG A 319 17.16 -22.24 19.84
N THR A 320 16.67 -21.27 20.59
CA THR A 320 17.32 -19.98 20.72
C THR A 320 16.96 -19.32 22.05
N LYS A 321 17.63 -18.22 22.37
CA LYS A 321 17.40 -17.44 23.59
C LYS A 321 16.49 -16.23 23.33
N VAL A 322 15.58 -15.95 24.25
CA VAL A 322 14.79 -14.71 24.23
C VAL A 322 15.63 -13.59 24.82
N LEU A 323 15.97 -12.59 24.00
CA LEU A 323 16.77 -11.44 24.40
C LEU A 323 15.93 -10.33 25.02
N ALA A 324 14.72 -10.10 24.48
CA ALA A 324 13.78 -9.09 24.97
C ALA A 324 12.36 -9.40 24.48
N VAL A 325 11.37 -8.68 25.00
CA VAL A 325 10.02 -8.65 24.45
C VAL A 325 9.67 -7.20 24.13
N ASP A 326 9.44 -6.92 22.85
CA ASP A 326 9.03 -5.63 22.34
C ASP A 326 7.48 -5.60 22.19
N TRP A 327 6.86 -4.45 22.41
CA TRP A 327 5.41 -4.27 22.28
C TRP A 327 5.09 -3.44 21.04
N GLN A 328 4.45 -4.06 20.05
CA GLN A 328 4.04 -3.41 18.81
C GLN A 328 2.58 -2.97 18.90
N VAL A 329 2.30 -1.73 18.51
CA VAL A 329 0.92 -1.20 18.46
C VAL A 329 0.37 -1.41 17.07
N GLY A 330 -0.68 -2.22 16.93
CA GLY A 330 -1.37 -2.46 15.67
C GLY A 330 -2.29 -1.31 15.26
N ARG A 331 -2.83 -1.40 14.03
CA ARG A 331 -3.72 -0.39 13.43
C ARG A 331 -4.97 -0.04 14.27
N THR A 332 -5.44 -0.96 15.10
CA THR A 332 -6.59 -0.78 16.00
C THR A 332 -6.18 -0.47 17.44
N GLY A 333 -4.90 -0.14 17.67
CA GLY A 333 -4.34 0.13 18.99
C GLY A 333 -3.95 -1.11 19.78
N ALA A 334 -4.16 -2.33 19.27
CA ALA A 334 -3.79 -3.56 19.97
C ALA A 334 -2.27 -3.65 20.19
N LEU A 335 -1.85 -3.85 21.43
CA LEU A 335 -0.46 -4.04 21.82
C LEU A 335 -0.12 -5.54 21.72
N THR A 336 0.60 -5.91 20.67
CA THR A 336 1.05 -7.28 20.40
C THR A 336 2.48 -7.47 20.92
N PRO A 337 2.70 -8.42 21.83
CA PRO A 337 4.05 -8.75 22.28
C PRO A 337 4.81 -9.55 21.22
N VAL A 338 6.07 -9.17 20.99
CA VAL A 338 6.98 -9.81 20.04
C VAL A 338 8.28 -10.13 20.76
N ALA A 339 8.63 -11.42 20.84
CA ALA A 339 9.90 -11.86 21.37
C ALA A 339 11.02 -11.51 20.38
N ARG A 340 12.02 -10.77 20.85
CA ARG A 340 13.31 -10.61 20.18
C ARG A 340 14.20 -11.79 20.57
N LEU A 341 14.67 -12.50 19.57
CA LEU A 341 15.41 -13.75 19.73
C LEU A 341 16.87 -13.53 19.37
N GLU A 342 17.75 -14.32 19.98
CA GLU A 342 19.09 -14.50 19.45
C GLU A 342 18.96 -15.10 18.03
N PRO A 343 19.58 -14.51 16.99
CA PRO A 343 19.36 -14.94 15.62
C PRO A 343 19.66 -16.42 15.42
N VAL A 344 18.65 -17.18 14.98
CA VAL A 344 18.78 -18.63 14.77
C VAL A 344 18.29 -19.00 13.37
N PHE A 345 18.96 -19.95 12.73
CA PHE A 345 18.60 -20.41 11.39
C PHE A 345 17.52 -21.50 11.48
N VAL A 346 16.37 -21.29 10.82
CA VAL A 346 15.22 -22.22 10.82
C VAL A 346 14.66 -22.33 9.40
N ASP A 347 14.71 -23.53 8.81
CA ASP A 347 14.15 -23.82 7.48
C ASP A 347 14.58 -22.80 6.41
N GLY A 348 15.89 -22.54 6.31
CA GLY A 348 16.47 -21.66 5.28
C GLY A 348 16.41 -20.16 5.58
N VAL A 349 15.88 -19.73 6.73
CA VAL A 349 15.75 -18.32 7.09
C VAL A 349 16.27 -18.07 8.50
N THR A 350 17.03 -16.99 8.69
CA THR A 350 17.40 -16.52 10.03
C THR A 350 16.19 -15.86 10.70
N VAL A 351 15.73 -16.43 11.80
CA VAL A 351 14.68 -15.90 12.66
C VAL A 351 15.33 -15.13 13.80
N SER A 352 14.97 -13.84 13.91
CA SER A 352 15.37 -12.96 15.01
C SER A 352 14.18 -12.45 15.83
N ASN A 353 12.95 -12.71 15.40
CA ASN A 353 11.74 -12.31 16.10
C ASN A 353 10.66 -13.39 15.99
N ALA A 354 9.86 -13.55 17.04
CA ALA A 354 8.68 -14.41 17.05
C ALA A 354 7.51 -13.72 17.75
N THR A 355 6.30 -13.85 17.21
CA THR A 355 5.11 -13.29 17.87
C THR A 355 4.78 -14.11 19.12
N LEU A 356 4.33 -13.42 20.17
CA LEU A 356 3.79 -14.02 21.37
C LEU A 356 2.26 -13.92 21.41
N HIS A 357 1.62 -13.46 20.33
CA HIS A 357 0.17 -13.28 20.21
C HIS A 357 -0.46 -12.28 21.21
N ASN A 358 -0.47 -12.59 22.51
CA ASN A 358 -1.07 -11.81 23.58
C ASN A 358 -0.44 -12.15 24.95
N ILE A 359 -0.91 -11.53 26.03
CA ILE A 359 -0.39 -11.76 27.39
C ILE A 359 -0.67 -13.19 27.86
N ASP A 360 -1.83 -13.74 27.51
CA ASP A 360 -2.23 -15.06 28.00
C ASP A 360 -1.32 -16.15 27.44
N GLU A 361 -0.80 -15.97 26.23
CA GLU A 361 0.22 -16.84 25.66
C GLU A 361 1.58 -16.71 26.38
N ILE A 362 1.99 -15.51 26.78
CA ILE A 362 3.19 -15.30 27.63
C ILE A 362 3.03 -16.06 28.94
N ARG A 363 1.86 -15.96 29.58
CA ARG A 363 1.54 -16.66 30.84
C ARG A 363 1.48 -18.17 30.64
N ARG A 364 0.83 -18.65 29.56
CA ARG A 364 0.71 -20.08 29.22
C ARG A 364 2.08 -20.71 29.03
N LEU A 365 2.99 -20.00 28.35
CA LEU A 365 4.37 -20.43 28.15
C LEU A 365 5.24 -20.30 29.40
N GLY A 366 4.82 -19.53 30.40
CA GLY A 366 5.67 -19.15 31.54
C GLY A 366 6.92 -18.38 31.09
N LEU A 367 6.80 -17.60 30.02
CA LEU A 367 7.95 -17.03 29.33
C LEU A 367 8.58 -15.88 30.12
N LYS A 368 9.90 -15.95 30.30
CA LYS A 368 10.74 -14.90 30.90
C LYS A 368 11.84 -14.46 29.94
N ILE A 369 12.29 -13.22 30.05
CA ILE A 369 13.43 -12.71 29.29
C ILE A 369 14.70 -13.45 29.75
N GLY A 370 15.51 -13.86 28.78
CA GLY A 370 16.69 -14.69 28.98
C GLY A 370 16.43 -16.20 28.92
N ALA A 371 15.18 -16.63 28.79
CA ALA A 371 14.82 -18.05 28.65
C ALA A 371 15.32 -18.63 27.32
N GLU A 372 15.72 -19.90 27.31
CA GLU A 372 15.83 -20.65 26.05
C GLU A 372 14.47 -21.21 25.66
N VAL A 373 14.16 -21.09 24.37
CA VAL A 373 12.89 -21.49 23.78
C VAL A 373 13.12 -22.39 22.59
N VAL A 374 12.17 -23.28 22.35
CA VAL A 374 12.01 -23.95 21.06
C VAL A 374 11.05 -23.13 20.23
N LEU A 375 11.44 -22.79 19.00
CA LEU A 375 10.53 -22.25 18.00
C LEU A 375 10.46 -23.15 16.78
N ARG A 376 9.36 -23.00 16.05
CA ARG A 376 9.18 -23.53 14.71
C ARG A 376 8.63 -22.46 13.80
N ARG A 377 8.71 -22.66 12.48
CA ARG A 377 7.97 -21.83 11.52
C ARG A 377 6.62 -22.48 11.25
N ALA A 378 5.55 -21.92 11.83
CA ALA A 378 4.20 -22.39 11.55
C ALA A 378 3.86 -22.17 10.07
N GLY A 379 3.51 -23.26 9.38
CA GLY A 379 3.18 -23.24 7.95
C GLY A 379 4.31 -22.71 7.07
N ASP A 380 5.57 -22.85 7.51
CA ASP A 380 6.78 -22.38 6.82
C ASP A 380 6.86 -20.85 6.63
N VAL A 381 6.06 -20.05 7.36
CA VAL A 381 6.01 -18.59 7.18
C VAL A 381 6.23 -17.83 8.49
N ILE A 382 5.51 -18.15 9.56
CA ILE A 382 5.49 -17.33 10.78
C ILE A 382 6.23 -18.05 11.91
N PRO A 383 7.31 -17.49 12.47
CA PRO A 383 7.99 -18.06 13.63
C PRO A 383 7.10 -18.02 14.87
N GLN A 384 6.96 -19.16 15.53
CA GLN A 384 6.15 -19.36 16.73
C GLN A 384 6.98 -20.07 17.81
N ILE A 385 6.94 -19.54 19.04
CA ILE A 385 7.53 -20.20 20.21
C ILE A 385 6.60 -21.32 20.66
N LEU A 386 7.12 -22.54 20.77
CA LEU A 386 6.37 -23.71 21.17
C LEU A 386 6.38 -23.91 22.68
N ARG A 387 7.58 -23.86 23.27
CA ARG A 387 7.84 -24.17 24.67
C ARG A 387 9.12 -23.51 25.15
N VAL A 388 9.15 -23.23 26.45
CA VAL A 388 10.34 -22.79 27.19
C VAL A 388 11.11 -24.03 27.64
N ILE A 389 12.43 -24.03 27.45
CA ILE A 389 13.33 -25.15 27.80
C ILE A 389 14.08 -24.83 29.10
N SER A 390 14.47 -23.59 29.30
CA SER A 390 15.16 -23.12 30.49
C SER A 390 14.55 -21.83 31.00
N GLU A 391 14.52 -21.66 32.33
CA GLU A 391 13.95 -20.46 32.94
C GLU A 391 14.79 -19.22 32.59
N GLY A 392 14.09 -18.15 32.22
CA GLY A 392 14.67 -16.83 32.10
C GLY A 392 14.80 -16.15 33.46
N GLN A 393 15.56 -15.06 33.50
CA GLN A 393 15.90 -14.36 34.74
C GLN A 393 14.92 -13.22 35.06
N GLN A 394 14.23 -12.67 34.05
CA GLN A 394 13.46 -11.44 34.18
C GLN A 394 12.02 -11.61 33.66
N GLU A 395 11.04 -11.16 34.45
CA GLU A 395 9.62 -11.14 34.05
C GLU A 395 9.37 -10.20 32.87
N VAL A 396 8.44 -10.58 31.99
CA VAL A 396 8.03 -9.72 30.87
C VAL A 396 7.16 -8.57 31.40
N ALA A 397 7.67 -7.34 31.31
CA ALA A 397 6.93 -6.15 31.73
C ALA A 397 5.73 -5.89 30.80
N ILE A 398 4.54 -5.78 31.38
CA ILE A 398 3.31 -5.45 30.66
C ILE A 398 3.15 -3.92 30.65
N PRO A 399 3.04 -3.28 29.47
CA PRO A 399 2.96 -1.84 29.36
C PRO A 399 1.60 -1.32 29.85
N THR A 400 1.65 -0.34 30.76
CA THR A 400 0.49 0.47 31.18
C THR A 400 0.33 1.73 30.33
N GLU A 401 1.33 2.04 29.50
CA GLU A 401 1.37 3.15 28.56
C GLU A 401 1.73 2.64 27.17
N CYS A 402 1.18 3.27 26.14
CA CYS A 402 1.42 2.97 24.75
C CYS A 402 2.87 3.32 24.39
N PRO A 403 3.69 2.37 23.88
CA PRO A 403 5.09 2.63 23.54
C PRO A 403 5.26 3.57 22.34
N VAL A 404 4.18 3.89 21.63
CA VAL A 404 4.20 4.79 20.46
C VAL A 404 3.79 6.22 20.82
N CYS A 405 2.74 6.41 21.61
CA CYS A 405 2.18 7.75 21.88
C CYS A 405 2.19 8.15 23.37
N GLY A 406 2.59 7.26 24.27
CA GLY A 406 2.62 7.49 25.72
C GLY A 406 1.25 7.51 26.41
N SER A 407 0.15 7.43 25.66
CA SER A 407 -1.21 7.38 26.25
C SER A 407 -1.45 6.07 26.99
N THR A 408 -2.44 6.04 27.89
CA THR A 408 -2.79 4.84 28.65
C THR A 408 -3.03 3.62 27.75
N ALA A 409 -2.49 2.48 28.18
CA ALA A 409 -2.75 1.18 27.57
C ALA A 409 -3.54 0.32 28.57
N SER A 410 -4.77 -0.03 28.21
CA SER A 410 -5.68 -0.78 29.09
C SER A 410 -6.18 -2.05 28.40
N LYS A 411 -6.58 -3.04 29.20
CA LYS A 411 -7.24 -4.25 28.67
C LYS A 411 -8.57 -3.88 28.03
N ASP A 412 -8.92 -4.59 26.96
CA ASP A 412 -10.26 -4.56 26.40
C ASP A 412 -11.30 -5.21 27.34
N PRO A 413 -12.60 -4.94 27.15
CA PRO A 413 -13.67 -5.47 28.01
C PRO A 413 -13.72 -7.01 28.05
N ASP A 414 -13.32 -7.66 26.96
CA ASP A 414 -13.20 -9.12 26.85
C ASP A 414 -11.96 -9.68 27.59
N GLY A 415 -11.04 -8.81 28.01
CA GLY A 415 -9.97 -9.09 28.97
C GLY A 415 -8.67 -9.69 28.41
N VAL A 416 -8.57 -9.89 27.09
CA VAL A 416 -7.50 -10.67 26.44
C VAL A 416 -6.44 -9.78 25.79
N VAL A 417 -6.79 -8.59 25.28
CA VAL A 417 -5.89 -7.74 24.50
C VAL A 417 -5.72 -6.38 25.17
N ILE A 418 -4.48 -5.91 25.30
CA ILE A 418 -4.22 -4.52 25.73
C ILE A 418 -4.31 -3.63 24.51
N ARG A 419 -4.98 -2.49 24.65
CA ARG A 419 -5.10 -1.48 23.59
C ARG A 419 -4.63 -0.12 24.07
N CYS A 420 -3.98 0.59 23.16
CA CYS A 420 -3.76 2.02 23.28
C CYS A 420 -5.12 2.73 23.19
N THR A 421 -5.46 3.51 24.22
CA THR A 421 -6.75 4.22 24.30
C THR A 421 -6.82 5.44 23.39
N GLU A 422 -5.69 5.89 22.85
CA GLU A 422 -5.59 7.11 22.06
C GLU A 422 -5.72 6.85 20.56
N ARG A 423 -6.94 6.62 20.10
CA ARG A 423 -7.23 6.21 18.71
C ARG A 423 -6.88 7.29 17.66
N MET A 424 -7.22 8.55 17.93
CA MET A 424 -7.12 9.64 16.96
C MET A 424 -5.72 10.25 16.85
N LEU A 425 -4.90 10.13 17.89
CA LEU A 425 -3.60 10.83 17.98
C LEU A 425 -2.41 9.87 18.00
N CYS A 426 -2.63 8.57 18.19
CA CYS A 426 -1.56 7.58 18.09
C CYS A 426 -1.14 7.40 16.63
N SER A 427 0.14 7.64 16.32
CA SER A 427 0.68 7.50 14.97
C SER A 427 0.51 6.08 14.41
N ALA A 428 0.52 5.05 15.26
CA ALA A 428 0.26 3.66 14.86
C ALA A 428 -1.21 3.39 14.46
N GLN A 429 -2.15 4.20 14.94
CA GLN A 429 -3.59 4.07 14.66
C GLN A 429 -4.08 5.09 13.61
N ARG A 430 -3.26 6.10 13.30
CA ARG A 430 -3.60 7.26 12.46
C ARG A 430 -4.25 6.87 11.13
N LYS A 431 -3.66 5.92 10.38
CA LYS A 431 -4.22 5.47 9.10
C LYS A 431 -5.65 4.93 9.25
N GLU A 432 -5.89 4.12 10.28
CA GLU A 432 -7.20 3.53 10.52
C GLU A 432 -8.21 4.55 11.05
N SER A 433 -7.75 5.47 11.90
CA SER A 433 -8.55 6.59 12.39
C SER A 433 -9.02 7.50 11.25
N ILE A 434 -8.13 7.89 10.32
CA ILE A 434 -8.49 8.72 9.17
C ILE A 434 -9.46 7.97 8.23
N ARG A 435 -9.24 6.68 7.98
CA ARG A 435 -10.18 5.85 7.19
C ARG A 435 -11.56 5.79 7.83
N HIS A 436 -11.62 5.52 9.13
CA HIS A 436 -12.87 5.44 9.88
C HIS A 436 -13.64 6.77 9.79
N PHE A 437 -12.93 7.89 10.01
CA PHE A 437 -13.50 9.23 9.91
C PHE A 437 -14.05 9.53 8.49
N ALA A 438 -13.33 9.09 7.46
CA ALA A 438 -13.71 9.26 6.06
C ALA A 438 -14.82 8.31 5.56
N SER A 439 -15.13 7.25 6.33
CA SER A 439 -16.00 6.16 5.89
C SER A 439 -17.44 6.61 5.59
N ARG A 440 -18.15 5.79 4.81
CA ARG A 440 -19.56 6.03 4.44
C ARG A 440 -20.52 6.16 5.63
N GLY A 441 -20.22 5.54 6.77
CA GLY A 441 -21.01 5.66 8.00
C GLY A 441 -20.70 6.94 8.79
N ALA A 442 -19.54 7.54 8.57
CA ALA A 442 -19.03 8.71 9.28
C ALA A 442 -19.18 9.99 8.44
N LEU A 443 -18.09 10.63 8.01
CA LEU A 443 -18.19 11.89 7.26
C LEU A 443 -18.33 11.69 5.74
N ASP A 444 -18.28 10.45 5.25
CA ASP A 444 -18.47 10.08 3.84
C ASP A 444 -17.66 10.95 2.86
N ILE A 445 -16.35 10.90 3.04
CA ILE A 445 -15.40 11.64 2.22
C ILE A 445 -15.02 10.75 1.02
N GLU A 446 -15.83 10.82 -0.03
CA GLU A 446 -15.55 10.10 -1.28
C GLU A 446 -14.18 10.49 -1.87
N GLY A 447 -13.41 9.48 -2.30
CA GLY A 447 -12.04 9.65 -2.83
C GLY A 447 -10.92 9.50 -1.79
N LEU A 448 -11.25 9.48 -0.50
CA LEU A 448 -10.28 9.26 0.59
C LEU A 448 -10.20 7.76 0.97
N GLY A 449 -9.87 6.92 -0.01
CA GLY A 449 -9.71 5.46 0.15
C GLY A 449 -8.36 5.03 0.73
N ASP A 450 -8.13 3.72 0.86
CA ASP A 450 -6.96 3.15 1.53
C ASP A 450 -5.61 3.68 1.04
N ASN A 451 -5.46 3.79 -0.28
CA ASN A 451 -4.23 4.24 -0.91
C ASN A 451 -3.99 5.74 -0.67
N THR A 452 -5.03 6.57 -0.85
CA THR A 452 -4.97 8.02 -0.56
C THR A 452 -4.66 8.29 0.91
N VAL A 453 -5.26 7.56 1.84
CA VAL A 453 -4.97 7.71 3.28
C VAL A 453 -3.55 7.27 3.60
N ASN A 454 -3.08 6.14 3.05
CA ASN A 454 -1.70 5.70 3.22
C ASN A 454 -0.73 6.78 2.72
N PHE A 455 -0.96 7.29 1.50
CA PHE A 455 -0.18 8.36 0.88
C PHE A 455 -0.08 9.60 1.78
N LEU A 456 -1.21 10.17 2.19
CA LEU A 456 -1.25 11.42 2.95
C LEU A 456 -0.65 11.26 4.36
N VAL A 457 -0.84 10.09 4.99
CA VAL A 457 -0.33 9.81 6.33
C VAL A 457 1.17 9.49 6.30
N ASP A 458 1.66 8.72 5.32
CA ASP A 458 3.07 8.36 5.20
C ASP A 458 3.96 9.56 4.84
N LEU A 459 3.41 10.54 4.12
CA LEU A 459 4.04 11.83 3.89
C LEU A 459 3.94 12.80 5.07
N ASP A 460 3.31 12.37 6.17
CA ASP A 460 3.06 13.16 7.38
C ASP A 460 2.29 14.48 7.10
N VAL A 461 1.55 14.51 5.98
CA VAL A 461 0.70 15.62 5.53
C VAL A 461 -0.59 15.66 6.35
N VAL A 462 -1.16 14.48 6.64
CA VAL A 462 -2.35 14.33 7.48
C VAL A 462 -1.95 13.58 8.74
N LYS A 463 -2.06 14.26 9.89
CA LYS A 463 -1.72 13.69 11.22
C LYS A 463 -2.95 13.39 12.06
N SER A 464 -4.05 14.06 11.74
CA SER A 464 -5.35 13.97 12.41
C SER A 464 -6.48 14.28 11.42
N PRO A 465 -7.73 13.93 11.72
CA PRO A 465 -8.87 14.30 10.89
C PRO A 465 -8.99 15.80 10.60
N LEU A 466 -8.51 16.64 11.52
CA LEU A 466 -8.51 18.10 11.36
C LEU A 466 -7.67 18.56 10.16
N ASP A 467 -6.56 17.87 9.88
CA ASP A 467 -5.65 18.26 8.80
C ASP A 467 -6.27 18.08 7.43
N LEU A 468 -7.27 17.18 7.29
CA LEU A 468 -8.03 17.01 6.05
C LEU A 468 -8.66 18.34 5.62
N TYR A 469 -9.28 19.06 6.56
CA TYR A 469 -9.97 20.32 6.27
C TYR A 469 -9.03 21.51 5.99
N ARG A 470 -7.72 21.31 6.14
CA ARG A 470 -6.68 22.28 5.78
C ARG A 470 -6.11 22.05 4.38
N LEU A 471 -6.37 20.89 3.78
CA LEU A 471 -5.86 20.53 2.46
C LEU A 471 -6.49 21.40 1.38
N THR A 472 -5.65 22.00 0.55
CA THR A 472 -6.07 22.72 -0.65
C THR A 472 -5.99 21.82 -1.89
N SER A 473 -6.81 22.11 -2.92
CA SER A 473 -6.71 21.43 -4.21
C SER A 473 -5.31 21.58 -4.82
N ASP A 474 -4.67 22.74 -4.62
CA ASP A 474 -3.31 23.02 -5.10
C ASP A 474 -2.28 22.13 -4.39
N GLU A 475 -2.41 21.94 -3.07
CA GLU A 475 -1.54 21.03 -2.32
C GLU A 475 -1.73 19.57 -2.75
N LEU A 476 -2.99 19.15 -2.92
CA LEU A 476 -3.33 17.82 -3.41
C LEU A 476 -2.82 17.58 -4.84
N ALA A 477 -2.81 18.61 -5.69
CA ALA A 477 -2.30 18.56 -7.05
C ALA A 477 -0.76 18.64 -7.12
N THR A 478 -0.08 19.28 -6.17
CA THR A 478 1.40 19.24 -6.11
C THR A 478 1.96 17.84 -5.89
N PHE A 479 1.17 16.94 -5.31
CA PHE A 479 1.53 15.53 -5.16
C PHE A 479 1.52 14.75 -6.49
N GLU A 480 1.11 15.39 -7.60
CA GLU A 480 1.15 14.84 -8.97
C GLU A 480 2.54 14.99 -9.64
N ARG A 481 3.38 15.97 -9.26
CA ARG A 481 4.31 16.58 -10.24
C ARG A 481 5.78 16.67 -9.85
N ILE A 482 6.51 15.56 -10.08
CA ILE A 482 7.86 15.61 -10.65
C ILE A 482 7.90 14.68 -11.87
N GLY A 483 7.40 15.20 -12.99
CA GLY A 483 7.58 14.69 -14.34
C GLY A 483 7.65 15.89 -15.28
N GLU A 484 8.81 16.06 -15.93
CA GLU A 484 9.26 17.04 -16.94
C GLU A 484 8.71 18.50 -16.92
N PRO A 485 9.57 19.53 -16.76
CA PRO A 485 9.14 20.93 -16.78
C PRO A 485 8.96 21.46 -18.21
N ASN A 486 7.81 22.11 -18.48
CA ASN A 486 7.64 22.96 -19.66
C ASN A 486 7.67 24.46 -19.28
N SER A 487 8.24 25.28 -20.16
CA SER A 487 8.67 26.67 -19.99
C SER A 487 7.57 27.68 -19.59
N GLU A 488 6.31 27.47 -20.00
CA GLU A 488 5.19 28.34 -19.62
C GLU A 488 4.85 28.25 -18.12
N ARG A 489 5.09 27.09 -17.49
CA ARG A 489 4.74 26.83 -16.08
C ARG A 489 5.67 27.55 -15.11
N ILE A 490 6.96 27.66 -15.45
CA ILE A 490 7.96 28.41 -14.64
C ILE A 490 7.63 29.90 -14.62
N THR A 491 7.18 30.44 -15.75
CA THR A 491 6.82 31.86 -15.89
C THR A 491 5.61 32.25 -15.03
N ASN A 492 4.61 31.35 -14.91
CA ASN A 492 3.44 31.58 -14.06
C ASN A 492 3.74 31.40 -12.57
N ALA A 493 4.64 30.48 -12.20
CA ALA A 493 5.13 30.33 -10.82
C ALA A 493 5.93 31.56 -10.36
N GLN A 494 6.79 32.11 -11.23
CA GLN A 494 7.56 33.32 -10.92
C GLN A 494 6.65 34.52 -10.65
N LYS A 495 5.63 34.75 -11.51
CA LYS A 495 4.63 35.81 -11.31
C LYS A 495 3.86 35.68 -9.98
N ARG A 496 3.66 34.44 -9.49
CA ARG A 496 2.99 34.16 -8.21
C ARG A 496 3.90 34.41 -7.00
N ILE A 497 5.18 34.07 -7.11
CA ILE A 497 6.20 34.35 -6.07
C ILE A 497 6.41 35.85 -5.91
N ASP A 498 6.52 36.59 -7.03
CA ASP A 498 6.72 38.04 -7.01
C ASP A 498 5.53 38.78 -6.35
N LYS A 499 4.30 38.25 -6.53
CA LYS A 499 3.08 38.77 -5.89
C LYS A 499 3.08 38.53 -4.37
N LEU A 500 3.43 37.32 -3.92
CA LEU A 500 3.54 36.96 -2.49
C LEU A 500 4.62 37.79 -1.77
N ALA A 501 5.77 38.00 -2.42
CA ALA A 501 6.84 38.85 -1.88
C ALA A 501 6.39 40.32 -1.73
N TYR A 502 5.61 40.83 -2.69
CA TYR A 502 5.05 42.18 -2.62
C TYR A 502 4.04 42.35 -1.47
N GLU A 503 3.13 41.39 -1.28
CA GLU A 503 2.15 41.41 -0.19
C GLU A 503 2.80 41.37 1.19
N GLN A 504 3.87 40.57 1.37
CA GLN A 504 4.65 40.52 2.61
C GLN A 504 5.40 41.82 2.87
N TYR A 505 5.94 42.46 1.82
CA TYR A 505 6.58 43.77 1.95
C TYR A 505 5.58 44.85 2.41
N VAL A 506 4.39 44.91 1.79
CA VAL A 506 3.34 45.88 2.17
C VAL A 506 2.84 45.64 3.60
N LEU A 507 2.72 44.38 4.03
CA LEU A 507 2.44 44.03 5.44
C LEU A 507 3.52 44.57 6.39
N SER A 508 4.80 44.49 6.00
CA SER A 508 5.92 44.94 6.83
C SER A 508 5.97 46.45 7.05
N LEU A 509 5.35 47.24 6.16
CA LEU A 509 5.21 48.69 6.32
C LEU A 509 4.28 49.07 7.47
N LYS A 510 3.51 48.12 8.01
CA LYS A 510 2.57 48.32 9.13
C LYS A 510 1.63 49.50 8.89
N ILE A 511 1.06 49.59 7.68
CA ILE A 511 0.12 50.64 7.31
C ILE A 511 -1.06 50.61 8.30
N PRO A 512 -1.36 51.72 9.00
CA PRO A 512 -2.41 51.77 10.00
C PRO A 512 -3.75 51.26 9.44
N HIS A 513 -4.47 50.45 10.23
CA HIS A 513 -5.82 49.96 9.90
C HIS A 513 -5.96 49.04 8.66
N LEU A 514 -4.86 48.71 7.96
CA LEU A 514 -4.86 47.74 6.85
C LEU A 514 -4.88 46.30 7.40
N LYS A 515 -6.06 45.69 7.47
CA LYS A 515 -6.25 44.30 7.92
C LYS A 515 -5.86 43.28 6.83
N LYS A 516 -5.40 42.10 7.25
CA LYS A 516 -4.99 40.99 6.36
C LYS A 516 -6.04 40.62 5.30
N ALA A 517 -7.32 40.70 5.65
CA ALA A 517 -8.43 40.41 4.73
C ALA A 517 -8.55 41.37 3.53
N LYS A 518 -8.02 42.60 3.63
CA LYS A 518 -8.03 43.61 2.54
C LYS A 518 -6.65 43.80 1.88
N LEU A 519 -5.63 43.06 2.32
CA LEU A 519 -4.26 43.19 1.83
C LEU A 519 -4.12 42.85 0.34
N ALA A 520 -4.74 41.76 -0.11
CA ALA A 520 -4.60 41.29 -1.48
C ALA A 520 -5.19 42.28 -2.50
N SER A 521 -6.37 42.86 -2.22
CA SER A 521 -6.99 43.88 -3.07
C SER A 521 -6.22 45.19 -3.04
N PHE A 522 -5.69 45.58 -1.88
CA PHE A 522 -4.84 46.75 -1.70
C PHE A 522 -3.52 46.65 -2.48
N CYS A 523 -2.79 45.54 -2.33
CA CYS A 523 -1.56 45.27 -3.07
C CYS A 523 -1.78 45.18 -4.57
N THR A 524 -2.95 44.68 -5.02
CA THR A 524 -3.30 44.61 -6.44
C THR A 524 -3.55 46.00 -7.04
N LYS A 525 -4.25 46.90 -6.32
CA LYS A 525 -4.54 48.27 -6.81
C LYS A 525 -3.28 49.14 -6.83
N PHE A 526 -2.41 49.00 -5.82
CA PHE A 526 -1.27 49.88 -5.57
C PHE A 526 0.09 49.24 -5.87
N SER A 527 0.15 48.25 -6.77
CA SER A 527 1.40 47.77 -7.36
C SER A 527 1.71 48.52 -8.67
N PRO A 528 2.98 48.91 -8.93
CA PRO A 528 4.17 48.76 -8.07
C PRO A 528 4.26 49.85 -6.97
N LEU A 529 5.28 49.78 -6.10
CA LEU A 529 5.51 50.69 -4.95
C LEU A 529 5.42 52.19 -5.27
N SER A 530 5.80 52.59 -6.48
CA SER A 530 5.70 53.98 -6.95
C SER A 530 4.26 54.48 -7.03
N LYS A 531 3.30 53.57 -7.25
CA LYS A 531 1.87 53.86 -7.23
C LYS A 531 1.33 53.94 -5.81
N LEU A 532 1.80 53.08 -4.91
CA LEU A 532 1.47 53.13 -3.48
C LEU A 532 1.93 54.44 -2.82
N ALA A 533 3.12 54.92 -3.17
CA ALA A 533 3.68 56.17 -2.64
C ALA A 533 2.92 57.44 -3.07
N ARG A 534 2.08 57.34 -4.11
CA ARG A 534 1.30 58.45 -4.69
C ARG A 534 -0.22 58.28 -4.55
N ALA A 535 -0.65 57.28 -3.79
CA ALA A 535 -2.08 56.95 -3.64
C ALA A 535 -2.87 58.16 -3.12
N SER A 536 -3.96 58.52 -3.80
CA SER A 536 -4.86 59.58 -3.34
C SER A 536 -5.83 59.08 -2.28
N GLU A 537 -6.39 59.99 -1.46
CA GLU A 537 -7.41 59.64 -0.47
C GLU A 537 -8.62 58.95 -1.11
N GLU A 538 -9.02 59.37 -2.31
CA GLU A 538 -10.15 58.81 -3.06
C GLU A 538 -9.86 57.37 -3.52
N GLU A 539 -8.64 57.09 -4.00
CA GLU A 539 -8.23 55.75 -4.43
C GLU A 539 -8.12 54.77 -3.25
N VAL A 540 -7.65 55.24 -2.10
CA VAL A 540 -7.55 54.42 -0.89
C VAL A 540 -8.93 54.11 -0.33
N LEU A 541 -9.85 55.09 -0.33
CA LEU A 541 -11.24 54.90 0.09
C LEU A 541 -11.98 53.92 -0.83
N GLU A 542 -11.70 53.92 -2.14
CA GLU A 542 -12.30 52.99 -3.11
C GLU A 542 -11.97 51.51 -2.78
N VAL A 543 -10.76 51.24 -2.28
CA VAL A 543 -10.33 49.88 -1.91
C VAL A 543 -10.76 49.53 -0.48
N LEU A 544 -10.75 50.51 0.41
CA LEU A 544 -11.04 50.34 1.83
C LEU A 544 -12.42 50.91 2.21
N LYS A 545 -13.45 50.58 1.42
CA LYS A 545 -14.82 51.14 1.45
C LYS A 545 -15.55 51.17 2.82
N ASP A 546 -15.08 50.41 3.81
CA ASP A 546 -15.71 50.29 5.14
C ASP A 546 -14.93 51.03 6.23
N ILE A 547 -14.00 51.90 5.86
CA ILE A 547 -13.13 52.64 6.78
C ILE A 547 -13.54 54.12 6.78
N GLU A 548 -13.64 54.73 7.96
CA GLU A 548 -14.00 56.13 8.11
C GLU A 548 -13.00 57.07 7.41
N GLN A 549 -13.51 58.16 6.83
CA GLN A 549 -12.72 59.08 5.99
C GLN A 549 -11.54 59.72 6.74
N HIS A 550 -11.63 59.87 8.06
CA HIS A 550 -10.53 60.37 8.89
C HIS A 550 -9.35 59.38 8.98
N VAL A 551 -9.62 58.07 8.97
CA VAL A 551 -8.60 57.01 8.98
C VAL A 551 -7.90 56.89 7.62
N VAL A 552 -8.61 57.12 6.52
CA VAL A 552 -8.00 57.18 5.19
C VAL A 552 -7.02 58.35 5.07
N LYS A 553 -7.33 59.50 5.70
CA LYS A 553 -6.38 60.61 5.83
C LYS A 553 -5.14 60.24 6.62
N GLU A 554 -5.29 59.50 7.71
CA GLU A 554 -4.14 58.99 8.48
C GLU A 554 -3.27 58.03 7.68
N ILE A 555 -3.86 57.13 6.89
CA ILE A 555 -3.14 56.21 6.00
C ILE A 555 -2.38 57.00 4.93
N CYS A 556 -3.01 57.96 4.26
CA CYS A 556 -2.36 58.76 3.22
C CYS A 556 -1.25 59.64 3.81
N ALA A 557 -1.47 60.24 4.98
CA ALA A 557 -0.45 61.00 5.70
C ALA A 557 0.71 60.10 6.17
N PHE A 558 0.44 58.87 6.60
CA PHE A 558 1.47 57.88 6.94
C PHE A 558 2.30 57.51 5.72
N LEU A 559 1.67 57.23 4.58
CA LEU A 559 2.37 56.91 3.33
C LEU A 559 3.20 58.11 2.86
N GLN A 560 2.64 59.32 2.83
CA GLN A 560 3.37 60.54 2.48
C GLN A 560 4.54 60.78 3.43
N LYS A 561 4.37 60.63 4.75
CA LYS A 561 5.45 60.79 5.74
C LYS A 561 6.55 59.72 5.59
N THR A 562 6.14 58.47 5.34
CA THR A 562 7.06 57.33 5.16
C THR A 562 7.88 57.47 3.88
N PHE A 563 7.30 58.05 2.83
CA PHE A 563 7.96 58.20 1.54
C PHE A 563 8.51 59.60 1.23
N ASN A 564 8.24 60.65 2.06
CA ASN A 564 8.79 62.00 1.89
C ASN A 564 10.10 62.26 2.62
N ASN A 565 10.48 61.48 3.64
CA ASN A 565 11.75 61.68 4.35
C ASN A 565 12.91 61.00 3.61
N TRP A 566 13.12 61.43 2.36
CA TRP A 566 14.07 60.85 1.42
C TRP A 566 15.52 60.94 1.90
N ASP A 567 15.87 61.89 2.78
CA ASP A 567 17.23 62.07 3.29
C ASP A 567 17.60 61.08 4.40
N ASP A 568 16.66 60.63 5.24
CA ASP A 568 16.89 59.52 6.20
C ASP A 568 16.91 58.16 5.48
N LEU A 569 16.08 58.02 4.43
CA LEU A 569 16.13 56.87 3.54
C LEU A 569 17.42 56.88 2.70
N ASN A 570 17.95 58.05 2.32
CA ASN A 570 19.28 58.18 1.71
C ASN A 570 20.41 57.97 2.71
N ALA A 571 20.29 58.31 4.00
CA ALA A 571 21.33 58.02 4.99
C ALA A 571 21.37 56.53 5.39
N LEU A 572 20.21 55.85 5.37
CA LEU A 572 20.09 54.40 5.48
C LEU A 572 20.51 53.72 4.17
N HIS A 573 20.10 54.25 3.02
CA HIS A 573 20.49 53.77 1.69
C HIS A 573 21.98 54.00 1.44
N GLN A 574 22.61 55.10 1.89
CA GLN A 574 24.05 55.34 1.79
C GLN A 574 24.81 54.45 2.78
N ARG A 575 24.29 54.14 3.97
CA ARG A 575 24.87 53.11 4.86
C ARG A 575 24.69 51.69 4.31
N VAL A 576 23.57 51.42 3.65
CA VAL A 576 23.27 50.16 2.96
C VAL A 576 24.09 50.06 1.69
N VAL A 577 24.29 51.13 0.92
CA VAL A 577 25.06 51.28 -0.33
C VAL A 577 26.55 51.33 -0.04
N GLN A 578 27.01 51.86 1.10
CA GLN A 578 28.41 51.71 1.51
C GLN A 578 28.69 50.25 1.94
N ARG A 579 27.69 49.54 2.47
CA ARG A 579 27.67 48.06 2.59
C ARG A 579 27.52 47.37 1.21
N TYR A 580 26.72 47.92 0.31
CA TYR A 580 26.40 47.41 -1.03
C TYR A 580 27.42 47.82 -2.09
N GLN A 581 28.40 48.66 -1.82
CA GLN A 581 29.52 48.97 -2.71
C GLN A 581 30.68 48.02 -2.42
N GLN A 582 30.77 47.51 -1.19
CA GLN A 582 31.53 46.29 -0.89
C GLN A 582 30.82 45.03 -1.44
N ASP A 583 29.48 44.98 -1.40
CA ASP A 583 28.72 43.81 -1.89
C ASP A 583 28.20 43.91 -3.33
N GLY A 584 28.21 45.05 -4.00
CA GLY A 584 27.47 45.28 -5.26
C GLY A 584 28.19 44.77 -6.49
N PHE A 585 29.51 44.99 -6.57
CA PHE A 585 30.33 44.38 -7.61
C PHE A 585 30.40 42.85 -7.45
N SER A 586 30.54 42.39 -6.20
CA SER A 586 30.51 40.97 -5.81
C SER A 586 29.14 40.31 -6.08
N ARG A 587 28.03 41.02 -5.85
CA ARG A 587 26.66 40.54 -6.06
C ARG A 587 26.27 40.57 -7.54
N TYR A 588 26.68 41.57 -8.32
CA TYR A 588 26.49 41.57 -9.77
C TYR A 588 27.22 40.40 -10.44
N LEU A 589 28.47 40.09 -10.04
CA LEU A 589 29.19 38.89 -10.50
C LEU A 589 28.58 37.56 -10.01
N LYS A 590 27.85 37.56 -8.88
CA LYS A 590 27.16 36.37 -8.35
C LYS A 590 25.76 36.15 -8.93
N GLU A 591 25.06 37.21 -9.30
CA GLU A 591 23.69 37.17 -9.84
C GLU A 591 23.68 37.01 -11.37
N LEU A 592 24.66 37.58 -12.08
CA LEU A 592 24.97 37.11 -13.43
C LEU A 592 25.69 35.78 -13.30
N LYS A 593 24.96 34.69 -13.53
CA LYS A 593 25.54 33.37 -13.74
C LYS A 593 26.46 33.37 -14.97
N PHE A 594 27.66 33.96 -14.88
CA PHE A 594 28.75 33.65 -15.80
C PHE A 594 29.20 32.23 -15.45
N PRO A 595 28.89 31.23 -16.28
CA PRO A 595 28.89 29.83 -15.84
C PRO A 595 30.30 29.21 -15.70
N LEU A 596 31.36 30.03 -15.75
CA LEU A 596 32.75 29.57 -15.82
C LEU A 596 33.67 30.10 -14.71
N ILE A 597 33.20 30.93 -13.75
CA ILE A 597 34.07 31.53 -12.72
C ILE A 597 33.74 30.98 -11.31
N PRO A 598 34.67 30.29 -10.62
CA PRO A 598 34.47 29.80 -9.26
C PRO A 598 34.22 30.93 -8.25
N ARG A 599 33.37 30.70 -7.24
CA ARG A 599 33.03 31.73 -6.23
C ARG A 599 34.23 32.24 -5.43
N THR A 600 35.31 31.47 -5.32
CA THR A 600 36.55 31.83 -4.62
C THR A 600 37.33 32.92 -5.37
N SER A 601 37.37 32.85 -6.69
CA SER A 601 38.09 33.79 -7.56
C SER A 601 37.38 35.14 -7.74
N VAL A 602 36.09 35.22 -7.35
CA VAL A 602 35.31 36.48 -7.40
C VAL A 602 35.93 37.54 -6.49
N ARG A 603 36.53 37.14 -5.36
CA ARG A 603 37.20 38.07 -4.45
C ARG A 603 38.49 38.62 -5.07
N ASP A 604 39.29 37.76 -5.70
CA ASP A 604 40.54 38.16 -6.37
C ASP A 604 40.30 39.05 -7.61
N ILE A 605 39.16 38.85 -8.30
CA ILE A 605 38.72 39.71 -9.41
C ILE A 605 38.26 41.08 -8.89
N VAL A 606 37.50 41.10 -7.79
CA VAL A 606 37.06 42.33 -7.12
C VAL A 606 38.25 43.12 -6.58
N ASP A 607 39.25 42.43 -6.02
CA ASP A 607 40.47 43.01 -5.47
C ASP A 607 41.49 43.44 -6.54
N LYS A 608 41.43 42.93 -7.77
CA LYS A 608 42.34 43.33 -8.85
C LYS A 608 41.80 44.44 -9.74
N TYR A 609 40.51 44.41 -10.07
CA TYR A 609 39.94 45.35 -11.03
C TYR A 609 39.13 46.47 -10.36
N HIS A 610 38.66 46.30 -9.13
CA HIS A 610 38.01 47.34 -8.30
C HIS A 610 36.76 48.05 -8.86
N SER A 611 36.39 47.85 -10.14
CA SER A 611 35.20 48.42 -10.79
C SER A 611 34.78 47.60 -12.02
N LEU A 612 33.56 47.84 -12.53
CA LEU A 612 33.01 47.11 -13.69
C LEU A 612 33.64 47.56 -15.02
N GLU A 613 33.95 48.85 -15.15
CA GLU A 613 34.53 49.44 -16.38
C GLU A 613 35.97 48.99 -16.60
N SER A 614 36.76 48.80 -15.53
CA SER A 614 38.12 48.25 -15.60
C SER A 614 38.16 46.75 -15.90
N LEU A 615 37.16 45.98 -15.45
CA LEU A 615 37.03 44.56 -15.79
C LEU A 615 36.66 44.36 -17.27
N GLN A 616 35.81 45.22 -17.83
CA GLN A 616 35.39 45.16 -19.24
C GLN A 616 36.54 45.42 -20.22
N GLN A 617 37.65 46.00 -19.76
CA GLN A 617 38.85 46.24 -20.55
C GLN A 617 39.91 45.13 -20.40
N ALA A 618 39.70 44.13 -19.54
CA ALA A 618 40.65 43.04 -19.30
C ALA A 618 40.68 42.04 -20.47
N THR A 619 41.86 41.55 -20.82
CA THR A 619 41.99 40.55 -21.88
C THR A 619 41.59 39.14 -21.37
N PRO A 620 41.11 38.24 -22.25
CA PRO A 620 40.68 36.90 -21.85
C PRO A 620 41.77 36.09 -21.11
N GLN A 621 43.03 36.25 -21.47
CA GLN A 621 44.16 35.56 -20.81
C GLN A 621 44.42 36.09 -19.39
N GLU A 622 44.20 37.39 -19.15
CA GLU A 622 44.35 38.00 -17.83
C GLU A 622 43.25 37.56 -16.87
N LEU A 623 42.04 37.28 -17.37
CA LEU A 623 40.93 36.75 -16.59
C LEU A 623 41.16 35.27 -16.21
N LEU A 624 41.70 34.48 -17.14
CA LEU A 624 42.07 33.07 -16.92
C LEU A 624 43.16 32.92 -15.86
N ASN A 625 44.20 33.76 -15.92
CA ASN A 625 45.30 33.74 -14.96
C ASN A 625 44.86 34.14 -13.55
N VAL A 626 43.87 35.03 -13.41
CA VAL A 626 43.30 35.42 -12.11
C VAL A 626 42.39 34.33 -11.53
N CYS A 627 41.78 33.51 -12.38
CA CYS A 627 40.89 32.42 -11.95
C CYS A 627 41.63 31.10 -11.62
N SER A 628 42.94 31.00 -11.92
CA SER A 628 43.77 29.82 -11.66
C SER A 628 43.13 28.48 -12.09
N MET A 629 42.53 28.42 -13.28
CA MET A 629 41.87 27.21 -13.81
C MET A 629 42.66 26.59 -14.96
N GLU A 630 43.11 25.34 -14.79
CA GLU A 630 43.41 24.41 -15.89
C GLU A 630 42.40 23.25 -15.88
N LEU A 631 41.76 22.99 -17.01
CA LEU A 631 40.57 22.12 -17.14
C LEU A 631 40.90 20.62 -17.31
N VAL A 632 42.14 20.19 -17.01
CA VAL A 632 42.64 18.83 -17.30
C VAL A 632 42.59 17.88 -16.09
N ASP A 633 42.53 18.39 -14.86
CA ASP A 633 42.60 17.55 -13.65
C ASP A 633 41.31 16.81 -13.27
N ALA A 634 40.15 17.14 -13.86
CA ALA A 634 38.87 16.56 -13.44
C ALA A 634 38.68 15.11 -13.90
N GLU A 635 39.11 14.75 -15.11
CA GLU A 635 39.05 13.37 -15.60
C GLU A 635 40.08 12.47 -14.92
N GLU A 636 41.26 13.01 -14.62
CA GLU A 636 42.34 12.27 -13.95
C GLU A 636 42.03 12.05 -12.45
N THR A 637 41.38 13.02 -11.80
CA THR A 637 40.89 12.89 -10.42
C THR A 637 39.72 11.91 -10.32
N LEU A 638 38.78 11.94 -11.27
CA LEU A 638 37.68 10.95 -11.31
C LEU A 638 38.22 9.53 -11.51
N LYS A 639 39.21 9.34 -12.38
CA LYS A 639 39.91 8.05 -12.54
C LYS A 639 40.61 7.62 -11.25
N LYS A 640 41.29 8.53 -10.54
CA LYS A 640 41.94 8.25 -9.24
C LYS A 640 40.94 7.90 -8.13
N ILE A 641 39.77 8.54 -8.07
CA ILE A 641 38.71 8.22 -7.10
C ILE A 641 38.16 6.80 -7.28
N THR A 642 38.09 6.29 -8.51
CA THR A 642 37.70 4.90 -8.80
C THR A 642 38.79 3.85 -8.51
N LEU A 643 40.06 4.25 -8.36
CA LEU A 643 41.20 3.31 -8.35
C LEU A 643 41.99 3.22 -7.03
N GLU A 644 41.76 4.09 -6.04
CA GLU A 644 42.50 4.01 -4.77
C GLU A 644 41.78 3.16 -3.69
N LYS A 645 42.48 2.08 -3.29
CA LYS A 645 42.19 1.28 -2.11
C LYS A 645 42.38 2.13 -0.84
N GLU A 646 41.38 2.09 0.03
CA GLU A 646 41.35 2.60 1.43
C GLU A 646 41.06 4.11 1.66
N SER A 647 39.80 4.39 2.01
CA SER A 647 39.35 5.23 3.13
C SER A 647 37.83 5.05 3.22
N SER A 648 37.26 5.05 4.43
CA SER A 648 35.92 4.54 4.72
C SER A 648 34.80 5.10 3.79
N LYS A 649 33.70 4.36 3.64
CA LYS A 649 32.51 4.74 2.85
C LYS A 649 32.03 6.18 3.11
N TYR A 650 32.28 6.71 4.31
CA TYR A 650 31.98 8.08 4.73
C TYR A 650 32.85 9.15 4.02
N ASP A 651 34.13 8.87 3.77
CA ASP A 651 35.03 9.79 3.06
C ASP A 651 34.73 9.84 1.56
N GLN A 652 34.27 8.75 0.97
CA GLN A 652 33.82 8.71 -0.43
C GLN A 652 32.55 9.55 -0.64
N ALA A 653 31.59 9.48 0.30
CA ALA A 653 30.39 10.31 0.28
C ALA A 653 30.72 11.80 0.48
N LYS A 654 31.65 12.15 1.38
CA LYS A 654 32.13 13.53 1.54
C LYS A 654 32.88 14.06 0.32
N LYS A 655 33.73 13.25 -0.32
CA LYS A 655 34.46 13.63 -1.54
C LYS A 655 33.49 13.84 -2.72
N LEU A 656 32.47 12.99 -2.87
CA LEU A 656 31.42 13.16 -3.89
C LEU A 656 30.54 14.37 -3.62
N ALA A 657 30.09 14.57 -2.38
CA ALA A 657 29.33 15.76 -1.98
C ALA A 657 30.13 17.05 -2.20
N ARG A 658 31.44 17.02 -1.92
CA ARG A 658 32.36 18.13 -2.19
C ARG A 658 32.56 18.37 -3.68
N PHE A 659 32.72 17.32 -4.50
CA PHE A 659 32.83 17.42 -5.96
C PHE A 659 31.56 17.99 -6.60
N LEU A 660 30.38 17.52 -6.20
CA LEU A 660 29.07 18.04 -6.66
C LEU A 660 28.86 19.50 -6.23
N ARG A 661 29.35 19.87 -5.04
CA ARG A 661 29.34 21.24 -4.51
C ARG A 661 30.31 22.16 -5.27
N GLU A 662 31.49 21.67 -5.63
CA GLU A 662 32.53 22.42 -6.34
C GLU A 662 32.21 22.58 -7.84
N LYS A 663 31.55 21.60 -8.48
CA LYS A 663 31.18 21.65 -9.91
C LYS A 663 29.82 22.27 -10.22
N ARG A 664 29.03 22.69 -9.21
CA ARG A 664 27.71 23.35 -9.33
C ARG A 664 26.86 22.82 -10.49
N VAL A 665 26.45 21.58 -10.33
CA VAL A 665 25.72 20.76 -11.29
C VAL A 665 24.35 21.36 -11.61
N SER A 666 24.33 22.34 -12.52
CA SER A 666 23.14 22.92 -13.15
C SER A 666 23.19 22.81 -14.68
N VAL A 667 24.22 22.15 -15.19
CA VAL A 667 24.39 21.84 -16.62
C VAL A 667 24.93 20.42 -16.74
N LEU A 668 24.07 19.44 -16.48
CA LEU A 668 24.29 18.09 -16.99
C LEU A 668 23.34 17.89 -18.15
N ASN A 669 23.86 17.39 -19.26
CA ASN A 669 22.99 16.95 -20.35
C ASN A 669 22.30 15.63 -19.96
N ASN A 670 21.28 15.27 -20.75
CA ASN A 670 20.42 14.12 -20.46
C ASN A 670 21.19 12.80 -20.29
N GLN A 671 22.36 12.65 -20.92
CA GLN A 671 23.20 11.45 -20.84
C GLN A 671 23.99 11.39 -19.51
N GLN A 672 24.43 12.53 -18.99
CA GLN A 672 25.12 12.64 -17.70
C GLN A 672 24.15 12.55 -16.52
N LEU A 673 22.93 13.07 -16.66
CA LEU A 673 21.84 12.91 -15.68
C LEU A 673 21.42 11.44 -15.55
N ALA A 674 21.31 10.71 -16.66
CA ALA A 674 20.98 9.27 -16.65
C ALA A 674 22.05 8.43 -15.93
N SER A 675 23.33 8.76 -16.10
CA SER A 675 24.42 8.11 -15.37
C SER A 675 24.39 8.42 -13.87
N LEU A 676 24.07 9.67 -13.50
CA LEU A 676 23.95 10.10 -12.10
C LEU A 676 22.76 9.46 -11.37
N VAL A 677 21.62 9.27 -12.06
CA VAL A 677 20.44 8.58 -11.52
C VAL A 677 20.75 7.11 -11.23
N GLY A 678 21.54 6.45 -12.09
CA GLY A 678 22.08 5.12 -11.80
C GLY A 678 22.97 5.09 -10.55
N THR A 679 23.84 6.10 -10.38
CA THR A 679 24.72 6.21 -9.21
C THR A 679 23.98 6.57 -7.92
N VAL A 680 22.95 7.43 -7.97
CA VAL A 680 22.14 7.82 -6.81
C VAL A 680 21.20 6.69 -6.39
N SER A 681 20.63 5.93 -7.33
CA SER A 681 19.90 4.69 -7.03
C SER A 681 20.81 3.67 -6.34
N THR A 682 22.08 3.59 -6.75
CA THR A 682 23.09 2.74 -6.13
C THR A 682 23.47 3.24 -4.72
N LEU A 683 23.60 4.55 -4.52
CA LEU A 683 23.90 5.20 -3.23
C LEU A 683 22.73 5.14 -2.23
N ASN A 684 21.48 5.21 -2.70
CA ASN A 684 20.28 5.14 -1.85
C ASN A 684 20.07 3.72 -1.29
N SER A 685 20.62 2.69 -1.96
CA SER A 685 20.71 1.35 -1.39
C SER A 685 21.73 1.24 -0.25
N MET A 686 22.62 2.23 -0.09
CA MET A 686 23.73 2.23 0.87
C MET A 686 23.63 3.28 1.99
N LEU A 687 22.69 4.23 1.94
CA LEU A 687 22.65 5.38 2.86
C LEU A 687 21.32 5.52 3.61
N SER A 688 21.33 5.12 4.88
CA SER A 688 20.33 5.49 5.89
C SER A 688 20.54 6.95 6.34
N VAL A 689 20.22 7.94 5.49
CA VAL A 689 20.33 9.36 5.86
C VAL A 689 19.16 9.74 6.78
N THR A 690 19.44 10.24 7.98
CA THR A 690 18.42 10.70 8.95
C THR A 690 18.03 12.16 8.71
N GLU A 691 16.80 12.54 9.08
CA GLU A 691 16.25 13.91 8.92
C GLU A 691 17.16 15.01 9.47
N SER A 692 17.93 14.70 10.52
CA SER A 692 18.87 15.62 11.16
C SER A 692 20.02 16.10 10.27
N GLU A 693 20.41 15.34 9.24
CA GLU A 693 21.58 15.68 8.40
C GLU A 693 21.23 16.62 7.23
N VAL A 694 19.95 16.85 6.97
CA VAL A 694 19.48 17.72 5.86
C VAL A 694 19.15 19.14 6.33
N VAL A 695 18.90 19.32 7.64
CA VAL A 695 18.52 20.61 8.24
C VAL A 695 19.65 21.66 8.17
N GLU A 696 20.90 21.28 7.88
CA GLU A 696 22.01 22.24 7.68
C GLU A 696 22.09 22.87 6.27
N LEU A 697 21.12 22.60 5.39
CA LEU A 697 21.02 23.24 4.07
C LEU A 697 20.25 24.56 4.16
N ASP A 698 20.99 25.65 4.35
CA ASP A 698 20.46 27.02 4.44
C ASP A 698 19.68 27.41 3.16
N GLY A 699 18.38 27.71 3.32
CA GLY A 699 17.53 28.31 2.27
C GLY A 699 16.25 27.57 1.87
N PHE A 700 15.86 26.49 2.56
CA PHE A 700 14.51 25.91 2.44
C PHE A 700 13.71 26.12 3.73
N ASP A 701 12.42 26.46 3.61
CA ASP A 701 11.48 26.37 4.73
C ASP A 701 11.41 24.90 5.18
N GLU A 702 11.62 24.63 6.48
CA GLU A 702 11.61 23.28 7.08
C GLU A 702 10.39 22.46 6.66
N ARG A 703 9.22 23.10 6.50
CA ARG A 703 8.00 22.42 6.04
C ARG A 703 8.08 22.03 4.57
N LEU A 704 8.68 22.85 3.71
CA LEU A 704 8.78 22.59 2.28
C LEU A 704 9.87 21.55 1.98
N ALA A 705 10.99 21.57 2.71
CA ALA A 705 12.06 20.57 2.59
C ALA A 705 11.60 19.18 3.03
N ALA A 706 10.94 19.07 4.20
CA ALA A 706 10.37 17.81 4.67
C ALA A 706 9.33 17.24 3.69
N ARG A 707 8.43 18.10 3.18
CA ARG A 707 7.42 17.72 2.17
C ARG A 707 8.05 17.28 0.85
N PHE A 708 9.07 17.98 0.36
CA PHE A 708 9.76 17.64 -0.89
C PHE A 708 10.53 16.31 -0.79
N ILE A 709 11.16 16.04 0.36
CA ILE A 709 11.90 14.81 0.63
C ILE A 709 10.97 13.62 0.82
N ALA A 710 9.86 13.81 1.55
CA ALA A 710 8.83 12.79 1.67
C ALA A 710 8.24 12.45 0.30
N CYS A 711 7.96 13.46 -0.53
CA CYS A 711 7.45 13.29 -1.88
C CYS A 711 8.47 12.58 -2.81
N LEU A 712 9.77 12.88 -2.69
CA LEU A 712 10.85 12.16 -3.41
C LEU A 712 11.01 10.71 -2.95
N LYS A 713 10.97 10.45 -1.63
CA LYS A 713 11.08 9.10 -1.05
C LYS A 713 9.89 8.21 -1.42
N TYR A 714 8.70 8.78 -1.51
CA TYR A 714 7.46 8.05 -1.84
C TYR A 714 7.29 7.84 -3.36
N ASN A 715 7.52 8.88 -4.19
CA ASN A 715 7.37 8.77 -5.66
C ASN A 715 8.36 7.82 -6.34
N LEU A 716 9.52 7.57 -5.72
CA LEU A 716 10.49 6.58 -6.22
C LEU A 716 10.08 5.13 -5.89
N ALA A 717 9.12 4.92 -4.97
CA ALA A 717 8.72 3.61 -4.48
C ALA A 717 7.31 3.18 -4.94
N THR A 718 6.39 4.11 -5.19
CA THR A 718 4.99 3.81 -5.52
C THR A 718 4.53 4.65 -6.72
N LYS A 719 3.99 4.00 -7.77
CA LYS A 719 3.44 4.65 -8.98
C LYS A 719 2.09 5.36 -8.71
N GLU A 720 1.79 5.80 -7.49
CA GLU A 720 0.50 6.39 -7.16
C GLU A 720 0.51 7.90 -7.35
N ARG A 721 -0.42 8.40 -8.19
CA ARG A 721 -0.57 9.83 -8.51
C ARG A 721 -2.02 10.25 -8.33
N ILE A 722 -2.27 11.32 -7.59
CA ILE A 722 -3.57 12.00 -7.60
C ILE A 722 -3.52 13.00 -8.75
N GLY A 723 -4.25 12.73 -9.85
CA GLY A 723 -4.35 13.69 -10.96
C GLY A 723 -5.10 14.96 -10.55
N GLU A 724 -4.81 16.08 -11.21
CA GLU A 724 -5.39 17.42 -10.97
C GLU A 724 -6.92 17.39 -10.80
N GLU A 725 -7.63 16.66 -11.66
CA GLU A 725 -9.08 16.51 -11.57
C GLU A 725 -9.52 15.76 -10.30
N ASN A 726 -8.80 14.69 -9.94
CA ASN A 726 -9.06 13.94 -8.70
C ASN A 726 -8.70 14.74 -7.45
N ALA A 727 -7.68 15.60 -7.50
CA ALA A 727 -7.28 16.49 -6.41
C ALA A 727 -8.35 17.55 -6.13
N ILE A 728 -8.89 18.15 -7.19
CA ILE A 728 -10.02 19.10 -7.08
C ILE A 728 -11.26 18.39 -6.54
N GLN A 729 -11.57 17.20 -7.05
CA GLN A 729 -12.72 16.42 -6.60
C GLN A 729 -12.60 16.02 -5.13
N LEU A 730 -11.42 15.54 -4.70
CA LEU A 730 -11.16 15.18 -3.30
C LEU A 730 -11.25 16.39 -2.38
N ALA A 731 -10.64 17.53 -2.74
CA ALA A 731 -10.77 18.77 -1.97
C ALA A 731 -12.25 19.20 -1.86
N THR A 732 -13.01 19.06 -2.94
CA THR A 732 -14.45 19.36 -2.97
C THR A 732 -15.22 18.45 -2.03
N ASN A 733 -14.93 17.14 -2.03
CA ASN A 733 -15.60 16.16 -1.18
C ASN A 733 -15.27 16.39 0.30
N ILE A 734 -14.03 16.76 0.64
CA ILE A 734 -13.63 17.18 1.99
C ILE A 734 -14.39 18.43 2.44
N GLN A 735 -14.59 19.42 1.56
CA GLN A 735 -15.37 20.60 1.93
C GLN A 735 -16.86 20.27 2.08
N LYS A 736 -17.41 19.39 1.26
CA LYS A 736 -18.80 18.92 1.37
C LYS A 736 -19.06 18.18 2.68
N SER A 737 -18.11 17.37 3.14
CA SER A 737 -18.24 16.57 4.36
C SER A 737 -18.35 17.38 5.65
N LYS A 738 -18.05 18.69 5.59
CA LYS A 738 -18.31 19.61 6.70
C LYS A 738 -19.78 19.65 7.09
N ASN A 739 -20.69 19.46 6.15
CA ASN A 739 -22.12 19.38 6.44
C ASN A 739 -22.48 17.91 6.67
N THR A 740 -22.72 17.55 7.93
CA THR A 740 -23.00 16.17 8.36
C THR A 740 -24.21 16.11 9.29
N THR A 741 -24.43 14.98 9.96
CA THR A 741 -25.40 14.84 11.06
C THR A 741 -24.67 14.61 12.38
N PHE A 742 -25.32 14.92 13.49
CA PHE A 742 -24.69 14.76 14.81
C PHE A 742 -24.30 13.30 15.09
N ALA A 743 -25.16 12.33 14.71
CA ALA A 743 -24.87 10.90 14.83
C ALA A 743 -23.62 10.48 14.03
N ARG A 744 -23.52 10.92 12.78
CA ARG A 744 -22.37 10.61 11.91
C ARG A 744 -21.09 11.25 12.40
N PHE A 745 -21.17 12.45 12.97
CA PHE A 745 -20.03 13.09 13.63
C PHE A 745 -19.55 12.28 14.83
N ILE A 746 -20.45 11.91 15.75
CA ILE A 746 -20.13 11.08 16.94
C ILE A 746 -19.49 9.76 16.51
N PHE A 747 -20.08 9.08 15.52
CA PHE A 747 -19.52 7.84 14.99
C PHE A 747 -18.13 8.05 14.38
N GLY A 748 -17.93 9.14 13.62
CA GLY A 748 -16.65 9.51 13.04
C GLY A 748 -15.54 9.77 14.06
N LEU A 749 -15.86 10.17 15.30
CA LEU A 749 -14.89 10.33 16.38
C LEU A 749 -14.21 9.01 16.79
N GLY A 750 -14.80 7.86 16.42
CA GLY A 750 -14.22 6.55 16.66
C GLY A 750 -14.07 6.20 18.13
N ILE A 751 -14.95 6.73 19.00
CA ILE A 751 -14.97 6.42 20.42
C ILE A 751 -15.11 4.89 20.60
N PRO A 752 -14.29 4.24 21.45
CA PRO A 752 -14.35 2.79 21.64
C PRO A 752 -15.76 2.31 22.01
N GLU A 753 -16.21 1.22 21.38
CA GLU A 753 -17.56 0.63 21.55
C GLU A 753 -18.75 1.49 21.12
N VAL A 754 -18.51 2.66 20.51
CA VAL A 754 -19.58 3.49 19.94
C VAL A 754 -19.76 3.16 18.47
N GLY A 755 -20.72 2.28 18.17
CA GLY A 755 -21.15 1.96 16.80
C GLY A 755 -22.13 2.98 16.22
N GLU A 756 -22.58 2.77 14.96
CA GLU A 756 -23.52 3.68 14.30
C GLU A 756 -24.86 3.80 15.06
N SER A 757 -25.40 2.67 15.55
CA SER A 757 -26.66 2.66 16.34
C SER A 757 -26.50 3.43 17.65
N THR A 758 -25.41 3.19 18.36
CA THR A 758 -25.08 3.87 19.62
C THR A 758 -24.89 5.37 19.39
N ALA A 759 -24.17 5.76 18.33
CA ALA A 759 -23.97 7.15 17.96
C ALA A 759 -25.29 7.85 17.63
N GLN A 760 -26.23 7.16 16.96
CA GLN A 760 -27.57 7.66 16.72
C GLN A 760 -28.35 7.88 18.03
N ASN A 761 -28.33 6.91 18.94
CA ASN A 761 -29.03 7.03 20.22
C ASN A 761 -28.45 8.17 21.08
N LEU A 762 -27.13 8.32 21.09
CA LEU A 762 -26.44 9.43 21.74
C LEU A 762 -26.83 10.78 21.13
N ALA A 763 -26.86 10.88 19.80
CA ALA A 763 -27.28 12.08 19.11
C ALA A 763 -28.71 12.48 19.47
N THR A 764 -29.64 11.52 19.44
CA THR A 764 -31.05 11.75 19.79
C THR A 764 -31.21 12.18 21.25
N ARG A 765 -30.45 11.57 22.18
CA ARG A 765 -30.56 11.84 23.62
C ARG A 765 -29.95 13.17 24.04
N PHE A 766 -28.77 13.51 23.52
CA PHE A 766 -28.02 14.69 23.95
C PHE A 766 -28.23 15.91 23.05
N ARG A 767 -28.58 15.72 21.78
CA ARG A 767 -28.91 16.72 20.73
C ARG A 767 -27.80 17.72 20.37
N THR A 768 -26.93 18.06 21.33
CA THR A 768 -25.84 19.01 21.20
C THR A 768 -24.53 18.38 21.65
N LEU A 769 -23.43 18.84 21.04
CA LEU A 769 -22.10 18.38 21.38
C LEU A 769 -21.72 18.75 22.82
N ASP A 770 -22.07 19.96 23.28
CA ASP A 770 -21.80 20.39 24.65
C ASP A 770 -22.50 19.51 25.70
N ALA A 771 -23.74 19.08 25.44
CA ALA A 771 -24.43 18.18 26.35
C ALA A 771 -23.75 16.81 26.41
N LEU A 772 -23.29 16.26 25.27
CA LEU A 772 -22.57 14.99 25.23
C LEU A 772 -21.19 15.09 25.88
N MET A 773 -20.44 16.18 25.63
CA MET A 773 -19.10 16.41 26.19
C MET A 773 -19.08 16.57 27.71
N ASN A 774 -20.22 16.94 28.30
CA ASN A 774 -20.38 17.14 29.75
C ASN A 774 -21.27 16.08 30.40
N ALA A 775 -21.67 15.04 29.65
CA ALA A 775 -22.51 13.97 30.16
C ALA A 775 -21.81 13.20 31.28
N THR A 776 -22.55 12.92 32.36
CA THR A 776 -22.06 12.05 33.44
C THR A 776 -22.25 10.58 33.09
N LEU A 777 -21.60 9.69 33.85
CA LEU A 777 -21.80 8.25 33.70
C LEU A 777 -23.28 7.85 33.92
N GLU A 778 -23.98 8.52 34.84
CA GLU A 778 -25.41 8.31 35.08
C GLU A 778 -26.25 8.75 33.89
N ASP A 779 -25.94 9.90 33.27
CA ASP A 779 -26.65 10.37 32.08
C ASP A 779 -26.51 9.40 30.90
N LEU A 780 -25.31 8.86 30.69
CA LEU A 780 -25.01 7.94 29.58
C LEU A 780 -25.71 6.60 29.73
N LEU A 781 -25.85 6.09 30.96
CA LEU A 781 -26.59 4.85 31.25
C LEU A 781 -28.10 4.95 30.94
N THR A 782 -28.64 6.17 30.76
CA THR A 782 -30.04 6.35 30.33
C THR A 782 -30.26 6.18 28.83
N VAL A 783 -29.19 6.07 28.04
CA VAL A 783 -29.25 5.94 26.59
C VAL A 783 -29.48 4.47 26.21
N ASP A 784 -30.43 4.22 25.31
CA ASP A 784 -30.67 2.88 24.77
C ASP A 784 -29.38 2.31 24.15
N ASP A 785 -29.06 1.05 24.44
CA ASP A 785 -27.87 0.35 23.92
C ASP A 785 -26.51 0.88 24.47
N VAL A 786 -26.52 1.64 25.56
CA VAL A 786 -25.30 2.13 26.24
C VAL A 786 -25.16 1.50 27.63
N GLY A 787 -24.17 0.61 27.78
CA GLY A 787 -23.81 0.00 29.07
C GLY A 787 -22.74 0.79 29.84
N THR A 788 -22.32 0.26 31.00
CA THR A 788 -21.27 0.85 31.83
C THR A 788 -19.94 1.01 31.09
N VAL A 789 -19.52 -0.02 30.35
CA VAL A 789 -18.28 0.00 29.55
C VAL A 789 -18.28 1.14 28.51
N VAL A 790 -19.38 1.26 27.75
CA VAL A 790 -19.52 2.32 26.74
C VAL A 790 -19.54 3.70 27.39
N SER A 791 -20.24 3.83 28.52
CA SER A 791 -20.31 5.07 29.30
C SER A 791 -18.93 5.52 29.80
N GLU A 792 -18.15 4.60 30.36
CA GLU A 792 -16.77 4.86 30.79
C GLU A 792 -15.88 5.28 29.63
N ASN A 793 -15.98 4.62 28.47
CA ASN A 793 -15.21 4.98 27.28
C ASN A 793 -15.53 6.40 26.79
N ILE A 794 -16.81 6.79 26.78
CA ILE A 794 -17.24 8.14 26.39
C ILE A 794 -16.73 9.18 27.39
N CYS A 795 -16.92 8.95 28.69
CA CYS A 795 -16.39 9.84 29.74
C CYS A 795 -14.87 9.99 29.65
N ASN A 796 -14.14 8.89 29.47
CA ASN A 796 -12.68 8.90 29.35
C ASN A 796 -12.21 9.65 28.08
N PHE A 797 -12.94 9.47 26.97
CA PHE A 797 -12.65 10.19 25.73
C PHE A 797 -12.76 11.70 25.91
N PHE A 798 -13.85 12.19 26.52
CA PHE A 798 -14.05 13.62 26.77
C PHE A 798 -13.32 14.17 28.00
N ALA A 799 -12.82 13.33 28.90
CA ALA A 799 -11.92 13.74 29.98
C ALA A 799 -10.50 14.06 29.44
N ASN A 800 -10.11 13.47 28.30
CA ASN A 800 -8.84 13.74 27.66
C ASN A 800 -8.85 15.10 26.94
N LEU A 801 -8.01 16.03 27.44
CA LEU A 801 -7.91 17.39 26.92
C LEU A 801 -7.60 17.44 25.41
N LYS A 802 -6.72 16.57 24.91
CA LYS A 802 -6.34 16.57 23.49
C LYS A 802 -7.50 16.15 22.59
N ASN A 803 -8.35 15.23 23.05
CA ASN A 803 -9.54 14.81 22.32
C ASN A 803 -10.59 15.92 22.31
N ARG A 804 -10.81 16.61 23.44
CA ARG A 804 -11.68 17.79 23.47
C ARG A 804 -11.19 18.88 22.52
N GLU A 805 -9.89 19.19 22.54
CA GLU A 805 -9.28 20.18 21.64
C GLU A 805 -9.44 19.80 20.17
N LEU A 806 -9.21 18.54 19.81
CA LEU A 806 -9.39 18.06 18.44
C LEU A 806 -10.86 18.17 17.99
N VAL A 807 -11.80 17.75 18.84
CA VAL A 807 -13.24 17.82 18.56
C VAL A 807 -13.69 19.26 18.34
N LEU A 808 -13.29 20.18 19.22
CA LEU A 808 -13.61 21.60 19.08
C LEU A 808 -12.95 22.21 17.83
N ALA A 809 -11.71 21.85 17.54
CA ALA A 809 -11.02 22.32 16.35
C ALA A 809 -11.67 21.83 15.05
N LEU A 810 -12.29 20.64 15.04
CA LEU A 810 -13.09 20.15 13.90
C LEU A 810 -14.33 21.01 13.67
N VAL A 811 -15.02 21.39 14.76
CA VAL A 811 -16.15 22.32 14.70
C VAL A 811 -15.69 23.70 14.21
N ASP A 812 -14.57 24.22 14.73
CA ASP A 812 -13.97 25.49 14.30
C ASP A 812 -13.52 25.47 12.82
N ALA A 813 -13.14 24.30 12.30
CA ALA A 813 -12.82 24.11 10.89
C ALA A 813 -14.07 24.15 9.97
N GLY A 814 -15.26 24.24 10.56
CA GLY A 814 -16.55 24.39 9.89
C GLY A 814 -17.36 23.10 9.79
N VAL A 815 -16.98 22.02 10.48
CA VAL A 815 -17.84 20.81 10.55
C VAL A 815 -19.08 21.15 11.37
N SER A 816 -20.25 20.94 10.80
CA SER A 816 -21.54 21.33 11.35
C SER A 816 -22.64 20.33 11.00
N TRP A 817 -23.71 20.38 11.79
CA TRP A 817 -24.91 19.57 11.63
C TRP A 817 -26.13 20.41 12.03
N PRO A 818 -27.34 20.09 11.53
CA PRO A 818 -28.56 20.76 11.96
C PRO A 818 -28.77 20.57 13.47
N VAL A 819 -29.14 21.65 14.17
CA VAL A 819 -29.62 21.56 15.55
C VAL A 819 -31.04 21.01 15.49
N GLU A 820 -31.27 19.85 16.08
CA GLU A 820 -32.64 19.32 16.22
C GLU A 820 -33.40 20.21 17.21
N GLU A 821 -34.36 21.00 16.69
CA GLU A 821 -35.33 21.72 17.52
C GLU A 821 -36.19 20.72 18.31
N GLU A 822 -36.73 21.15 19.45
CA GLU A 822 -37.72 20.35 20.18
C GLU A 822 -38.87 19.99 19.25
N GLU A 823 -38.95 18.72 18.84
CA GLU A 823 -40.15 18.21 18.18
C GLU A 823 -41.34 18.47 19.11
N SER A 824 -42.24 19.34 18.65
CA SER A 824 -43.59 19.46 19.19
C SER A 824 -44.17 18.05 19.29
N ALA A 825 -44.68 17.67 20.47
CA ALA A 825 -45.17 16.33 20.76
C ALA A 825 -46.01 15.74 19.62
N SER A 826 -45.40 14.87 18.81
CA SER A 826 -46.11 14.11 17.78
C SER A 826 -47.16 13.21 18.47
N PRO A 827 -48.38 13.10 17.93
CA PRO A 827 -49.53 12.53 18.63
C PRO A 827 -49.35 11.06 19.07
N LEU A 828 -48.40 10.33 18.47
CA LEU A 828 -48.10 8.93 18.80
C LEU A 828 -46.72 8.72 19.45
N SER A 829 -46.06 9.80 19.90
CA SER A 829 -44.75 9.70 20.53
C SER A 829 -44.75 8.72 21.72
N GLY A 830 -43.79 7.79 21.72
CA GLY A 830 -43.64 6.75 22.73
C GLY A 830 -44.51 5.50 22.55
N GLN A 831 -45.43 5.47 21.57
CA GLN A 831 -46.28 4.30 21.33
C GLN A 831 -45.65 3.29 20.37
N THR A 832 -45.84 2.00 20.62
CA THR A 832 -45.42 0.90 19.76
C THR A 832 -46.62 0.29 19.02
N TRP A 833 -46.55 0.30 17.69
CA TRP A 833 -47.62 -0.16 16.80
C TRP A 833 -47.18 -1.39 15.99
N VAL A 834 -48.08 -2.33 15.74
CA VAL A 834 -47.82 -3.52 14.91
C VAL A 834 -48.86 -3.61 13.79
N ILE A 835 -48.41 -3.78 12.56
CA ILE A 835 -49.30 -3.94 11.40
C ILE A 835 -49.33 -5.42 10.97
N THR A 836 -50.53 -5.98 10.81
CA THR A 836 -50.73 -7.36 10.37
C THR A 836 -51.93 -7.47 9.42
N GLY A 837 -51.92 -8.46 8.52
CA GLY A 837 -52.93 -8.62 7.48
C GLY A 837 -52.76 -7.69 6.27
N THR A 838 -53.74 -7.72 5.38
CA THR A 838 -53.83 -6.88 4.17
C THR A 838 -54.71 -5.68 4.46
N LEU A 839 -54.16 -4.47 4.28
CA LEU A 839 -54.85 -3.19 4.49
C LEU A 839 -55.25 -2.56 3.15
N SER A 840 -56.12 -1.56 3.21
CA SER A 840 -56.49 -0.67 2.09
C SER A 840 -55.29 0.10 1.52
N ILE A 841 -54.32 0.46 2.35
CA ILE A 841 -53.04 1.07 1.96
C ILE A 841 -51.87 0.07 2.05
N ARG A 842 -50.78 0.29 1.30
CA ARG A 842 -49.62 -0.61 1.35
C ARG A 842 -48.96 -0.55 2.73
N ARG A 843 -48.62 -1.72 3.30
CA ARG A 843 -48.00 -1.83 4.63
C ARG A 843 -46.76 -0.96 4.85
N PRO A 844 -45.83 -0.81 3.88
CA PRO A 844 -44.70 0.10 4.02
C PRO A 844 -45.10 1.57 4.13
N GLU A 845 -46.11 2.00 3.36
CA GLU A 845 -46.65 3.37 3.40
C GLU A 845 -47.35 3.62 4.74
N ALA A 846 -48.18 2.68 5.20
CA ALA A 846 -48.80 2.72 6.53
C ALA A 846 -47.76 2.83 7.66
N ALA A 847 -46.68 2.05 7.57
CA ALA A 847 -45.60 2.08 8.55
C ALA A 847 -44.83 3.41 8.52
N GLN A 848 -44.67 4.02 7.36
CA GLN A 848 -44.02 5.31 7.21
C GLN A 848 -44.88 6.44 7.82
N ILE A 849 -46.19 6.43 7.57
CA ILE A 849 -47.12 7.41 8.14
C ILE A 849 -47.15 7.32 9.67
N LEU A 850 -47.23 6.10 10.22
CA LEU A 850 -47.19 5.89 11.67
C LEU A 850 -45.88 6.40 12.30
N LYS A 851 -44.74 6.20 11.62
CA LYS A 851 -43.45 6.75 12.05
C LYS A 851 -43.42 8.28 11.99
N GLN A 852 -44.02 8.88 10.97
CA GLN A 852 -44.14 10.35 10.87
C GLN A 852 -44.99 10.94 11.99
N LEU A 853 -46.00 10.20 12.48
CA LEU A 853 -46.82 10.58 13.63
C LEU A 853 -46.16 10.29 14.99
N GLY A 854 -44.93 9.75 15.01
CA GLY A 854 -44.13 9.51 16.21
C GLY A 854 -44.19 8.08 16.78
N ALA A 855 -44.83 7.12 16.11
CA ALA A 855 -44.96 5.75 16.60
C ALA A 855 -43.76 4.86 16.22
N LYS A 856 -43.38 3.94 17.11
CA LYS A 856 -42.46 2.84 16.83
C LYS A 856 -43.19 1.67 16.18
N VAL A 857 -42.90 1.37 14.92
CA VAL A 857 -43.55 0.23 14.21
C VAL A 857 -42.73 -1.05 14.40
N ALA A 858 -43.29 -2.03 15.09
CA ALA A 858 -42.66 -3.32 15.39
C ALA A 858 -43.19 -4.46 14.49
N SER A 859 -42.36 -5.48 14.27
CA SER A 859 -42.70 -6.64 13.43
C SER A 859 -43.42 -7.77 14.17
N SER A 860 -43.45 -7.72 15.52
CA SER A 860 -44.03 -8.75 16.38
C SER A 860 -44.87 -8.12 17.50
N VAL A 861 -45.93 -8.84 17.91
CA VAL A 861 -46.80 -8.43 19.03
C VAL A 861 -46.18 -8.89 20.35
N SER A 862 -46.04 -7.96 21.29
CA SER A 862 -45.49 -8.17 22.64
C SER A 862 -46.33 -7.44 23.70
N LYS A 863 -46.03 -7.64 24.99
CA LYS A 863 -46.65 -6.86 26.07
C LYS A 863 -46.37 -5.35 26.02
N LYS A 864 -45.35 -4.93 25.26
CA LYS A 864 -44.98 -3.51 25.06
C LYS A 864 -45.67 -2.90 23.83
N THR A 865 -46.51 -3.65 23.13
CA THR A 865 -47.24 -3.17 21.95
C THR A 865 -48.49 -2.44 22.42
N ASP A 866 -48.66 -1.18 22.03
CA ASP A 866 -49.81 -0.36 22.43
C ASP A 866 -51.01 -0.58 21.49
N VAL A 867 -50.77 -0.66 20.18
CA VAL A 867 -51.83 -0.82 19.17
C VAL A 867 -51.46 -1.83 18.09
N VAL A 868 -52.41 -2.67 17.70
CA VAL A 868 -52.28 -3.59 16.56
C VAL A 868 -53.28 -3.22 15.48
N VAL A 869 -52.78 -2.95 14.27
CA VAL A 869 -53.60 -2.73 13.08
C VAL A 869 -53.79 -4.05 12.37
N ALA A 870 -55.03 -4.51 12.28
CA ALA A 870 -55.40 -5.82 11.74
C ALA A 870 -56.23 -5.68 10.45
N GLY A 871 -55.61 -6.04 9.33
CA GLY A 871 -56.24 -6.16 8.02
C GLY A 871 -56.78 -7.56 7.73
N GLU A 872 -57.26 -7.78 6.51
CA GLU A 872 -57.71 -9.10 6.06
C GLU A 872 -56.59 -10.14 6.24
N ALA A 873 -56.93 -11.34 6.70
CA ALA A 873 -55.98 -12.41 6.99
C ALA A 873 -54.88 -12.06 8.02
N ALA A 874 -55.19 -11.22 9.02
CA ALA A 874 -54.26 -10.84 10.11
C ALA A 874 -53.67 -12.00 10.95
N GLY A 875 -54.28 -13.20 10.90
CA GLY A 875 -53.70 -14.46 11.37
C GLY A 875 -53.28 -14.48 12.84
N SER A 876 -52.16 -15.14 13.15
CA SER A 876 -51.68 -15.42 14.52
C SER A 876 -51.32 -14.18 15.35
N LYS A 877 -51.03 -13.05 14.71
CA LYS A 877 -50.73 -11.78 15.41
C LYS A 877 -51.98 -11.11 15.98
N LEU A 878 -53.12 -11.24 15.30
CA LEU A 878 -54.41 -10.78 15.82
C LEU A 878 -54.82 -11.62 17.03
N THR A 879 -54.69 -12.95 16.93
CA THR A 879 -54.95 -13.85 18.07
C THR A 879 -54.11 -13.48 19.28
N LYS A 880 -52.80 -13.27 19.08
CA LYS A 880 -51.88 -12.89 20.16
C LYS A 880 -52.19 -11.51 20.76
N ALA A 881 -52.69 -10.56 19.97
CA ALA A 881 -53.08 -9.24 20.45
C ALA A 881 -54.33 -9.32 21.35
N LEU A 882 -55.31 -10.14 20.96
CA LEU A 882 -56.53 -10.38 21.73
C LEU A 882 -56.25 -11.10 23.05
N GLU A 883 -55.36 -12.11 23.04
CA GLU A 883 -54.91 -12.81 24.25
C GLU A 883 -54.22 -11.89 25.27
N LEU A 884 -53.50 -10.88 24.77
CA LEU A 884 -52.79 -9.90 25.59
C LEU A 884 -53.65 -8.68 25.97
N GLY A 885 -54.91 -8.62 25.53
CA GLY A 885 -55.83 -7.52 25.81
C GLY A 885 -55.41 -6.18 25.20
N LEU A 886 -54.68 -6.21 24.09
CA LEU A 886 -54.16 -5.00 23.43
C LEU A 886 -55.22 -4.31 22.56
N LYS A 887 -55.07 -3.00 22.34
CA LYS A 887 -55.97 -2.26 21.45
C LYS A 887 -55.75 -2.73 20.00
N VAL A 888 -56.83 -3.15 19.34
CA VAL A 888 -56.82 -3.57 17.93
C VAL A 888 -57.65 -2.60 17.11
N LEU A 889 -57.10 -2.12 15.98
CA LEU A 889 -57.82 -1.34 14.98
C LEU A 889 -58.03 -2.19 13.73
N ASN A 890 -59.26 -2.24 13.23
CA ASN A 890 -59.55 -2.82 11.91
C ASN A 890 -59.13 -1.85 10.77
N SER A 891 -59.25 -2.29 9.51
CA SER A 891 -58.82 -1.47 8.37
C SER A 891 -59.58 -0.15 8.23
N GLU A 892 -60.88 -0.14 8.50
CA GLU A 892 -61.71 1.07 8.40
C GLU A 892 -61.41 2.07 9.54
N GLU A 893 -61.21 1.56 10.76
CA GLU A 893 -60.81 2.35 11.92
C GLU A 893 -59.42 2.96 11.75
N PHE A 894 -58.50 2.20 11.13
CA PHE A 894 -57.16 2.70 10.80
C PHE A 894 -57.22 3.79 9.73
N ASP A 895 -58.04 3.63 8.69
CA ASP A 895 -58.21 4.67 7.67
C ASP A 895 -58.85 5.95 8.24
N ALA A 896 -59.82 5.82 9.14
CA ALA A 896 -60.40 6.96 9.87
C ALA A 896 -59.38 7.64 10.79
N PHE A 897 -58.52 6.86 11.44
CA PHE A 897 -57.42 7.36 12.25
C PHE A 897 -56.42 8.15 11.39
N LEU A 898 -56.06 7.65 10.21
CA LEU A 898 -55.15 8.36 9.30
C LEU A 898 -55.75 9.67 8.79
N LYS A 899 -57.03 9.66 8.38
CA LYS A 899 -57.74 10.87 7.91
C LYS A 899 -57.88 11.96 8.97
N SER A 900 -57.88 11.62 10.25
CA SER A 900 -58.03 12.58 11.35
C SER A 900 -56.70 13.13 11.88
N ASN A 901 -55.57 12.47 11.57
CA ASN A 901 -54.26 12.82 12.09
C ASN A 901 -53.26 13.27 11.01
N LEU A 902 -53.63 13.18 9.74
CA LEU A 902 -52.91 13.78 8.62
C LEU A 902 -53.48 15.17 8.30
N PRO A 903 -52.65 16.18 8.00
CA PRO A 903 -53.15 17.44 7.46
C PRO A 903 -53.89 17.20 6.13
N PRO A 904 -54.94 17.97 5.80
CA PRO A 904 -55.56 17.89 4.49
C PRO A 904 -54.52 18.22 3.41
N ASP A 905 -54.46 17.38 2.37
CA ASP A 905 -53.55 17.54 1.22
C ASP A 905 -53.74 18.94 0.60
N PRO A 906 -52.67 19.67 0.20
CA PRO A 906 -52.76 21.02 -0.37
C PRO A 906 -53.48 21.10 -1.71
#